data_AF-A0A6P8SFN5-F1
#
_entry.id   AF-A0A6P8SFN5-F1
#
_cell.length_a   1.000
_cell.length_b   1.000
_cell.length_c   1.000
_cell.angle_alpha   90.00
_cell.angle_beta   90.00
_cell.angle_gamma   90.00
#
_symmetry.space_group_name_H-M   'P 1'
#
loop_
_entity.id
_entity.type
_entity.pdbx_description
1 polymer ?
#
loop_
_entity_poly.entity_id
_entity_poly.type
_entity_poly.pdbx_seq_one_letter_code
_entity_poly.pdbx_strand_id
1 'polypeptide(L)'
;MARPVISPMNVHATAPETFSILQQRIRVAEEQAVSLIQDLEKLGVSRQSFQPSASEVPHPISPYQVRSAFVPESDMLWKNCESLVSQVCHMESVIQTLKLNIFRLHTEKELNPKQSAQLEKHLNMLQEEHAQELKEMQLEMMQLRQKLHEKSEEKEMVQDEKERLSAALEIATATKSDVTIAADLLRSTKNQISLRLQEVEEQLSQERSFRLSLEESQAAQLLSIQDMEKVVELERKEVQVLQQDCQSLRDEGQIFRHRLQTEEEKNRQLEEECKQLKSNLDAQDATICRLQEEEKNTLSSLNKENEDNMQLRFELASLREIAERLQALNEQLNNQCVELGASLQKITLETAKLIIDHQTILKAEQEQMIQKLHEQDILLDAARANITAELQNAHSERLNLEKELKSLHTQHTDCKRKACLAEEKLVTQKELQESTIAELERNLEVAREEEEKLLRQKELLAEEVESLRRALDVSQEGNKKLALSLEQVLKNNSSIKSKLSKTQDQLDSKNILQQHLEACREQVAEEAKMEAKLFSQHLESLKKQFQLEQAGARKAVQKDLAEEIETELKQMELVKEEYQKKNYEQLQKIQKFMMEMMSLQSEVQKLKESKQEAELESKEQESQLQVEKRQRLELENKCQILEDKVRQLKKLKEAMEYKLKAASKESEQISVNLEEAHCLFKTKFDNLQQELMKNQKWNKCEKCGGGIRVEERMKAALREGTKDSINEKLMKLPSHSLLNHWETKQELKLISRTYLGDLDRK
;
A
#
# COMPACT_ATOMS: atom_id res chain seq x y z
N MET A 1 -35.48 -87.79 -157.43
CA MET A 1 -35.39 -89.25 -157.63
C MET A 1 -36.79 -89.85 -157.63
N ALA A 2 -37.01 -90.93 -158.38
CA ALA A 2 -38.12 -91.91 -158.34
C ALA A 2 -39.60 -91.44 -158.15
N ARG A 3 -40.47 -91.86 -159.08
CA ARG A 3 -41.94 -92.04 -158.85
C ARG A 3 -42.20 -93.43 -158.22
N PRO A 4 -43.41 -93.67 -157.67
CA PRO A 4 -44.45 -94.43 -158.41
C PRO A 4 -45.75 -93.61 -158.59
N VAL A 5 -46.67 -93.76 -159.56
CA VAL A 5 -47.03 -94.75 -160.62
C VAL A 5 -48.31 -95.57 -160.34
N ILE A 6 -49.44 -95.06 -160.89
CA ILE A 6 -50.62 -95.78 -161.47
C ILE A 6 -51.53 -96.56 -160.48
N SER A 7 -52.85 -96.29 -160.40
CA SER A 7 -53.87 -96.86 -161.32
C SER A 7 -55.22 -96.07 -161.37
N PRO A 8 -55.99 -96.12 -162.48
CA PRO A 8 -57.28 -95.41 -162.66
C PRO A 8 -58.52 -96.31 -162.93
N MET A 9 -59.76 -95.80 -162.78
CA MET A 9 -60.83 -95.96 -163.80
C MET A 9 -62.13 -95.13 -163.57
N ASN A 10 -62.78 -94.79 -164.70
CA ASN A 10 -64.21 -94.53 -164.98
C ASN A 10 -65.16 -93.93 -163.92
N VAL A 11 -65.39 -92.62 -164.06
CA VAL A 11 -66.68 -91.99 -164.46
C VAL A 11 -67.96 -92.86 -164.41
N HIS A 12 -68.94 -92.44 -163.61
CA HIS A 12 -70.29 -92.02 -164.08
C HIS A 12 -70.93 -91.11 -163.01
N ALA A 13 -72.02 -90.41 -163.34
CA ALA A 13 -72.42 -89.17 -162.64
C ALA A 13 -73.87 -89.15 -162.15
N THR A 14 -74.11 -88.40 -161.06
CA THR A 14 -75.40 -87.80 -160.71
C THR A 14 -75.16 -86.44 -160.04
N ALA A 15 -75.99 -85.42 -160.31
CA ALA A 15 -75.91 -84.14 -159.59
C ALA A 15 -76.72 -84.23 -158.29
N PRO A 16 -76.07 -84.11 -157.11
CA PRO A 16 -76.11 -82.81 -156.43
C PRO A 16 -74.82 -82.40 -155.66
N GLU A 17 -73.72 -83.15 -155.72
CA GLU A 17 -72.60 -83.03 -154.77
C GLU A 17 -71.58 -81.89 -155.04
N THR A 18 -71.59 -81.30 -156.24
CA THR A 18 -70.62 -80.27 -156.64
C THR A 18 -70.74 -78.96 -155.85
N PHE A 19 -71.92 -78.62 -155.33
CA PHE A 19 -72.13 -77.37 -154.58
C PHE A 19 -71.47 -77.39 -153.19
N SER A 20 -71.57 -78.50 -152.45
CA SER A 20 -70.96 -78.65 -151.13
C SER A 20 -69.43 -78.60 -151.20
N ILE A 21 -68.83 -79.19 -152.24
CA ILE A 21 -67.36 -79.14 -152.44
C ILE A 21 -66.90 -77.72 -152.77
N LEU A 22 -67.67 -76.94 -153.54
CA LEU A 22 -67.36 -75.55 -153.81
C LEU A 22 -67.50 -74.67 -152.56
N GLN A 23 -68.58 -74.83 -151.78
CA GLN A 23 -68.79 -74.09 -150.54
C GLN A 23 -67.73 -74.42 -149.47
N GLN A 24 -67.28 -75.67 -149.39
CA GLN A 24 -66.19 -76.07 -148.50
C GLN A 24 -64.86 -75.43 -148.91
N ARG A 25 -64.57 -75.35 -150.21
CA ARG A 25 -63.37 -74.66 -150.72
C ARG A 25 -63.41 -73.15 -150.51
N ILE A 26 -64.57 -72.52 -150.61
CA ILE A 26 -64.74 -71.09 -150.30
C ILE A 26 -64.47 -70.83 -148.82
N ARG A 27 -65.06 -71.61 -147.90
CA ARG A 27 -64.80 -71.46 -146.45
C ARG A 27 -63.32 -71.61 -146.09
N VAL A 28 -62.64 -72.61 -146.66
CA VAL A 28 -61.19 -72.81 -146.43
C VAL A 28 -60.37 -71.63 -146.98
N ALA A 29 -60.78 -71.01 -148.09
CA ALA A 29 -60.13 -69.80 -148.61
C ALA A 29 -60.39 -68.57 -147.73
N GLU A 30 -61.58 -68.42 -147.17
CA GLU A 30 -61.93 -67.36 -146.22
C GLU A 30 -61.13 -67.51 -144.90
N GLU A 31 -61.06 -68.72 -144.34
CA GLU A 31 -60.27 -69.05 -143.15
C GLU A 31 -58.76 -68.80 -143.38
N GLN A 32 -58.23 -69.17 -144.55
CA GLN A 32 -56.85 -68.88 -144.93
C GLN A 32 -56.58 -67.38 -145.12
N ALA A 33 -57.53 -66.62 -145.68
CA ALA A 33 -57.41 -65.16 -145.80
C ALA A 33 -57.42 -64.47 -144.43
N VAL A 34 -58.26 -64.92 -143.49
CA VAL A 34 -58.28 -64.39 -142.10
C VAL A 34 -56.97 -64.72 -141.36
N SER A 35 -56.42 -65.93 -141.52
CA SER A 35 -55.10 -66.28 -140.97
C SER A 35 -54.01 -65.37 -141.54
N LEU A 36 -53.99 -65.15 -142.87
CA LEU A 36 -52.99 -64.30 -143.51
C LEU A 36 -53.07 -62.85 -143.01
N ILE A 37 -54.26 -62.31 -142.75
CA ILE A 37 -54.44 -60.98 -142.16
C ILE A 37 -53.87 -60.93 -140.74
N GLN A 38 -54.11 -61.96 -139.91
CA GLN A 38 -53.54 -62.03 -138.55
C GLN A 38 -52.01 -62.19 -138.56
N ASP A 39 -51.44 -62.89 -139.54
CA ASP A 39 -49.99 -63.05 -139.68
C ASP A 39 -49.32 -61.77 -140.22
N LEU A 40 -50.03 -60.97 -141.03
CA LEU A 40 -49.59 -59.63 -141.45
C LEU A 40 -49.69 -58.59 -140.31
N GLU A 41 -50.69 -58.69 -139.43
CA GLU A 41 -50.76 -57.88 -138.20
C GLU A 41 -49.57 -58.20 -137.26
N LYS A 42 -49.17 -59.48 -137.12
CA LYS A 42 -47.97 -59.89 -136.36
C LYS A 42 -46.65 -59.37 -136.96
N LEU A 43 -46.63 -59.05 -138.25
CA LEU A 43 -45.49 -58.45 -138.96
C LEU A 43 -45.52 -56.90 -138.94
N GLY A 44 -46.42 -56.29 -138.17
CA GLY A 44 -46.43 -54.84 -137.91
C GLY A 44 -47.13 -53.98 -138.96
N VAL A 45 -47.87 -54.57 -139.90
CA VAL A 45 -48.63 -53.81 -140.91
C VAL A 45 -49.93 -53.30 -140.29
N SER A 46 -49.98 -52.00 -139.98
CA SER A 46 -51.16 -51.38 -139.37
C SER A 46 -52.39 -51.36 -140.29
N ARG A 47 -53.56 -51.59 -139.70
CA ARG A 47 -54.84 -51.95 -140.35
C ARG A 47 -55.55 -50.82 -141.12
N GLN A 48 -54.84 -49.75 -141.52
CA GLN A 48 -55.43 -48.49 -141.98
C GLN A 48 -55.09 -48.08 -143.43
N SER A 49 -54.43 -48.94 -144.21
CA SER A 49 -54.13 -48.68 -145.64
C SER A 49 -55.11 -49.33 -146.63
N PHE A 50 -56.05 -50.18 -146.19
CA PHE A 50 -56.93 -50.97 -147.07
C PHE A 50 -58.41 -51.00 -146.65
N GLN A 51 -59.10 -49.87 -146.77
CA GLN A 51 -60.27 -49.81 -147.67
C GLN A 51 -60.71 -48.36 -147.98
N PRO A 52 -61.13 -48.03 -149.22
CA PRO A 52 -61.51 -46.67 -149.60
C PRO A 52 -63.00 -46.37 -149.35
N SER A 53 -63.32 -45.10 -149.15
CA SER A 53 -64.69 -44.59 -149.13
C SER A 53 -65.17 -44.11 -150.50
N ALA A 54 -66.25 -44.72 -151.00
CA ALA A 54 -67.28 -44.15 -151.87
C ALA A 54 -66.96 -43.67 -153.33
N SER A 55 -67.69 -44.31 -154.26
CA SER A 55 -68.43 -43.68 -155.39
C SER A 55 -67.79 -43.41 -156.77
N GLU A 56 -68.68 -43.52 -157.77
CA GLU A 56 -68.65 -43.05 -159.18
C GLU A 56 -67.56 -43.61 -160.13
N VAL A 57 -67.85 -44.54 -161.07
CA VAL A 57 -68.81 -44.61 -162.21
C VAL A 57 -68.29 -43.88 -163.47
N PRO A 58 -68.05 -44.61 -164.58
CA PRO A 58 -68.94 -44.48 -165.74
C PRO A 58 -69.24 -45.76 -166.56
N HIS A 59 -70.49 -45.88 -167.03
CA HIS A 59 -70.91 -46.58 -168.25
C HIS A 59 -70.87 -45.60 -169.46
N PRO A 60 -71.33 -45.90 -170.70
CA PRO A 60 -71.75 -47.17 -171.32
C PRO A 60 -71.03 -47.46 -172.68
N ILE A 61 -71.43 -48.51 -173.41
CA ILE A 61 -72.00 -48.42 -174.78
C ILE A 61 -72.43 -49.80 -175.30
N SER A 62 -73.63 -49.82 -175.87
CA SER A 62 -74.27 -50.83 -176.74
C SER A 62 -74.54 -50.06 -178.07
N PRO A 63 -74.63 -50.64 -179.30
CA PRO A 63 -75.57 -51.75 -179.58
C PRO A 63 -75.46 -52.57 -180.91
N TYR A 64 -76.54 -53.34 -181.15
CA TYR A 64 -77.23 -53.61 -182.43
C TYR A 64 -77.00 -54.90 -183.25
N GLN A 65 -78.11 -55.42 -183.78
CA GLN A 65 -78.30 -56.59 -184.65
C GLN A 65 -79.01 -56.14 -185.94
N VAL A 66 -78.92 -56.87 -187.08
CA VAL A 66 -79.67 -56.55 -188.32
C VAL A 66 -80.26 -57.81 -188.98
N ARG A 67 -81.39 -57.67 -189.72
CA ARG A 67 -82.09 -58.69 -190.54
C ARG A 67 -82.61 -58.09 -191.87
N SER A 68 -82.71 -58.92 -192.93
CA SER A 68 -83.56 -58.79 -194.17
C SER A 68 -83.24 -57.73 -195.24
N ALA A 69 -83.73 -57.76 -196.51
CA ALA A 69 -84.10 -58.84 -197.48
C ALA A 69 -84.55 -58.28 -198.88
N PHE A 70 -84.65 -59.15 -199.91
CA PHE A 70 -85.39 -59.05 -201.22
C PHE A 70 -84.90 -58.15 -202.40
N VAL A 71 -85.08 -58.59 -203.69
CA VAL A 71 -85.30 -57.81 -204.97
C VAL A 71 -85.35 -58.68 -206.30
N PRO A 72 -86.11 -58.35 -207.41
CA PRO A 72 -86.22 -59.13 -208.70
C PRO A 72 -86.14 -58.37 -210.11
N GLU A 73 -85.72 -58.99 -211.26
CA GLU A 73 -85.83 -58.50 -212.70
C GLU A 73 -85.43 -59.57 -213.80
N SER A 74 -86.05 -59.68 -215.00
CA SER A 74 -85.51 -60.34 -216.26
C SER A 74 -85.82 -59.79 -217.68
N ASP A 75 -86.95 -59.98 -218.34
CA ASP A 75 -88.33 -60.24 -217.90
C ASP A 75 -88.59 -59.63 -216.50
N MET A 76 -89.04 -60.38 -215.48
CA MET A 76 -89.16 -59.89 -214.09
C MET A 76 -88.62 -60.84 -212.98
N LEU A 77 -87.62 -61.68 -213.24
CA LEU A 77 -86.93 -62.47 -212.19
C LEU A 77 -85.44 -62.84 -212.43
N TRP A 78 -85.02 -63.12 -213.67
CA TRP A 78 -83.74 -63.78 -214.03
C TRP A 78 -82.54 -62.91 -214.55
N LYS A 79 -82.68 -61.67 -215.10
CA LYS A 79 -81.50 -60.79 -215.34
C LYS A 79 -80.89 -60.36 -214.04
N ASN A 80 -81.67 -60.33 -212.97
CA ASN A 80 -81.14 -60.25 -211.64
C ASN A 80 -80.16 -61.38 -211.30
N CYS A 81 -80.09 -62.49 -212.05
CA CYS A 81 -78.99 -63.44 -211.93
C CYS A 81 -77.71 -62.96 -212.65
N GLU A 82 -77.79 -62.32 -213.82
CA GLU A 82 -76.62 -61.65 -214.43
C GLU A 82 -76.14 -60.47 -213.55
N SER A 83 -77.08 -59.69 -213.00
CA SER A 83 -76.81 -58.59 -212.08
C SER A 83 -76.23 -59.09 -210.75
N LEU A 84 -76.80 -60.14 -210.15
CA LEU A 84 -76.29 -60.75 -208.91
C LEU A 84 -74.93 -61.41 -209.13
N VAL A 85 -74.68 -62.08 -210.26
CA VAL A 85 -73.33 -62.57 -210.60
C VAL A 85 -72.36 -61.41 -210.77
N SER A 86 -72.75 -60.33 -211.44
CA SER A 86 -71.92 -59.12 -211.57
C SER A 86 -71.63 -58.47 -210.21
N GLN A 87 -72.61 -58.42 -209.31
CA GLN A 87 -72.50 -57.85 -207.97
C GLN A 87 -71.69 -58.74 -207.02
N VAL A 88 -71.81 -60.07 -207.15
CA VAL A 88 -70.96 -61.04 -206.44
C VAL A 88 -69.52 -60.96 -206.93
N CYS A 89 -69.27 -60.90 -208.24
CA CYS A 89 -67.92 -60.71 -208.79
C CYS A 89 -67.31 -59.35 -208.37
N HIS A 90 -68.11 -58.29 -208.30
CA HIS A 90 -67.66 -57.00 -207.79
C HIS A 90 -67.35 -57.06 -206.28
N MET A 91 -68.19 -57.72 -205.48
CA MET A 91 -67.97 -57.89 -204.05
C MET A 91 -66.79 -58.83 -203.75
N GLU A 92 -66.55 -59.84 -204.58
CA GLU A 92 -65.34 -60.68 -204.54
C GLU A 92 -64.08 -59.87 -204.89
N SER A 93 -64.14 -59.00 -205.89
CA SER A 93 -63.05 -58.06 -206.21
C SER A 93 -62.76 -57.09 -205.06
N VAL A 94 -63.79 -56.58 -204.38
CA VAL A 94 -63.65 -55.76 -203.16
C VAL A 94 -63.05 -56.58 -202.01
N ILE A 95 -63.45 -57.84 -201.82
CA ILE A 95 -62.89 -58.75 -200.79
C ILE A 95 -61.43 -59.11 -201.08
N GLN A 96 -61.06 -59.34 -202.35
CA GLN A 96 -59.65 -59.50 -202.76
C GLN A 96 -58.84 -58.24 -202.51
N THR A 97 -59.39 -57.07 -202.82
CA THR A 97 -58.76 -55.77 -202.57
C THR A 97 -58.58 -55.52 -201.06
N LEU A 98 -59.58 -55.86 -200.24
CA LEU A 98 -59.48 -55.79 -198.78
C LEU A 98 -58.48 -56.79 -198.21
N LYS A 99 -58.39 -58.03 -198.73
CA LYS A 99 -57.31 -58.97 -198.38
C LYS A 99 -55.93 -58.39 -198.70
N LEU A 100 -55.73 -57.83 -199.89
CA LEU A 100 -54.47 -57.19 -200.28
C LEU A 100 -54.13 -55.98 -199.39
N ASN A 101 -55.11 -55.16 -199.01
CA ASN A 101 -54.90 -54.05 -198.09
C ASN A 101 -54.60 -54.50 -196.65
N ILE A 102 -55.24 -55.58 -196.17
CA ILE A 102 -54.93 -56.19 -194.87
C ILE A 102 -53.52 -56.79 -194.88
N PHE A 103 -53.12 -57.49 -195.95
CA PHE A 103 -51.74 -57.96 -196.10
C PHE A 103 -50.75 -56.80 -196.17
N ARG A 104 -51.04 -55.71 -196.90
CA ARG A 104 -50.20 -54.50 -196.89
C ARG A 104 -50.05 -53.89 -195.50
N LEU A 105 -51.15 -53.67 -194.77
CA LEU A 105 -51.11 -53.13 -193.40
C LEU A 105 -50.38 -54.07 -192.43
N HIS A 106 -50.52 -55.39 -192.61
CA HIS A 106 -49.79 -56.37 -191.81
C HIS A 106 -48.28 -56.32 -192.12
N THR A 107 -47.89 -56.19 -193.40
CA THR A 107 -46.48 -55.97 -193.77
C THR A 107 -45.97 -54.61 -193.33
N GLU A 108 -46.77 -53.53 -193.32
CA GLU A 108 -46.35 -52.22 -192.81
C GLU A 108 -46.12 -52.25 -191.29
N LYS A 109 -46.87 -53.08 -190.55
CA LYS A 109 -46.60 -53.36 -189.13
C LYS A 109 -45.26 -54.07 -188.92
N GLU A 110 -44.86 -55.00 -189.80
CA GLU A 110 -43.60 -55.75 -189.65
C GLU A 110 -42.38 -55.05 -190.29
N LEU A 111 -42.58 -54.20 -191.30
CA LEU A 111 -41.52 -53.51 -192.05
C LEU A 111 -41.01 -52.22 -191.40
N ASN A 112 -41.53 -51.81 -190.23
CA ASN A 112 -41.10 -50.60 -189.53
C ASN A 112 -40.48 -50.84 -188.13
N PRO A 113 -39.38 -51.62 -187.99
CA PRO A 113 -38.74 -51.91 -186.71
C PRO A 113 -38.09 -50.68 -186.03
N LYS A 114 -37.92 -49.56 -186.75
CA LYS A 114 -37.21 -48.37 -186.26
C LYS A 114 -37.93 -47.68 -185.10
N GLN A 115 -39.26 -47.64 -185.10
CA GLN A 115 -40.02 -47.01 -184.01
C GLN A 115 -39.99 -47.83 -182.71
N SER A 116 -39.99 -49.17 -182.81
CA SER A 116 -39.90 -50.05 -181.62
C SER A 116 -38.59 -49.82 -180.86
N ALA A 117 -37.47 -49.83 -181.58
CA ALA A 117 -36.14 -49.64 -180.99
C ALA A 117 -35.92 -48.23 -180.40
N GLN A 118 -36.58 -47.19 -180.92
CA GLN A 118 -36.54 -45.85 -180.30
C GLN A 118 -37.32 -45.80 -178.97
N LEU A 119 -38.48 -46.46 -178.90
CA LEU A 119 -39.30 -46.47 -177.69
C LEU A 119 -38.63 -47.25 -176.55
N GLU A 120 -38.08 -48.42 -176.87
CA GLU A 120 -37.29 -49.26 -175.96
C GLU A 120 -36.05 -48.52 -175.43
N LYS A 121 -35.34 -47.78 -176.29
CA LYS A 121 -34.20 -46.96 -175.86
C LYS A 121 -34.62 -45.80 -174.95
N HIS A 122 -35.77 -45.18 -175.18
CA HIS A 122 -36.32 -44.16 -174.27
C HIS A 122 -36.73 -44.75 -172.91
N LEU A 123 -37.34 -45.94 -172.89
CA LEU A 123 -37.69 -46.64 -171.67
C LEU A 123 -36.44 -46.95 -170.83
N ASN A 124 -35.37 -47.43 -171.47
CA ASN A 124 -34.11 -47.74 -170.78
C ASN A 124 -33.43 -46.49 -170.21
N MET A 125 -33.45 -45.34 -170.92
CA MET A 125 -32.94 -44.08 -170.37
C MET A 125 -33.75 -43.64 -169.13
N LEU A 126 -35.09 -43.67 -169.20
CA LEU A 126 -35.95 -43.35 -168.04
C LEU A 126 -35.74 -44.32 -166.86
N GLN A 127 -35.51 -45.61 -167.13
CA GLN A 127 -35.18 -46.58 -166.08
C GLN A 127 -33.81 -46.33 -165.45
N GLU A 128 -32.81 -45.91 -166.24
CA GLU A 128 -31.47 -45.59 -165.75
C GLU A 128 -31.43 -44.25 -164.99
N GLU A 129 -32.20 -43.25 -165.45
CA GLU A 129 -32.47 -42.00 -164.75
C GLU A 129 -33.17 -42.25 -163.39
N HIS A 130 -34.31 -42.95 -163.36
CA HIS A 130 -34.98 -43.30 -162.11
C HIS A 130 -34.13 -44.18 -161.18
N ALA A 131 -33.30 -45.09 -161.73
CA ALA A 131 -32.35 -45.86 -160.94
C ALA A 131 -31.18 -45.01 -160.39
N GLN A 132 -30.89 -43.85 -161.00
CA GLN A 132 -29.92 -42.89 -160.50
C GLN A 132 -30.55 -41.96 -159.44
N GLU A 133 -31.74 -41.41 -159.70
CA GLU A 133 -32.54 -40.67 -158.72
C GLU A 133 -32.77 -41.48 -157.42
N LEU A 134 -33.05 -42.78 -157.54
CA LEU A 134 -33.19 -43.67 -156.38
C LEU A 134 -31.88 -43.86 -155.59
N LYS A 135 -30.72 -43.91 -156.25
CA LYS A 135 -29.41 -43.96 -155.55
C LYS A 135 -29.09 -42.63 -154.87
N GLU A 136 -29.41 -41.52 -155.52
CA GLU A 136 -29.18 -40.18 -154.99
C GLU A 136 -30.09 -39.91 -153.79
N MET A 137 -31.39 -40.22 -153.86
CA MET A 137 -32.29 -40.19 -152.70
C MET A 137 -31.88 -41.17 -151.59
N GLN A 138 -31.33 -42.35 -151.91
CA GLN A 138 -30.79 -43.27 -150.90
C GLN A 138 -29.55 -42.70 -150.21
N LEU A 139 -28.66 -42.05 -150.96
CA LEU A 139 -27.46 -41.39 -150.43
C LEU A 139 -27.83 -40.16 -149.58
N GLU A 140 -28.76 -39.33 -150.04
CA GLU A 140 -29.30 -38.21 -149.26
C GLU A 140 -30.01 -38.69 -148.00
N MET A 141 -30.83 -39.74 -148.07
CA MET A 141 -31.45 -40.35 -146.89
C MET A 141 -30.38 -40.89 -145.92
N MET A 142 -29.30 -41.49 -146.41
CA MET A 142 -28.18 -41.93 -145.57
C MET A 142 -27.48 -40.74 -144.89
N GLN A 143 -27.16 -39.69 -145.65
CA GLN A 143 -26.54 -38.47 -145.09
C GLN A 143 -27.46 -37.74 -144.10
N LEU A 144 -28.77 -37.67 -144.36
CA LEU A 144 -29.73 -37.06 -143.45
C LEU A 144 -29.94 -37.89 -142.18
N ARG A 145 -29.93 -39.23 -142.28
CA ARG A 145 -29.94 -40.12 -141.11
C ARG A 145 -28.66 -39.97 -140.28
N GLN A 146 -27.50 -39.88 -140.91
CA GLN A 146 -26.23 -39.62 -140.22
C GLN A 146 -26.25 -38.25 -139.53
N LYS A 147 -26.60 -37.17 -140.24
CA LYS A 147 -26.72 -35.82 -139.65
C LYS A 147 -27.75 -35.77 -138.51
N LEU A 148 -28.86 -36.50 -138.60
CA LEU A 148 -29.85 -36.62 -137.53
C LEU A 148 -29.32 -37.39 -136.32
N HIS A 149 -28.51 -38.43 -136.54
CA HIS A 149 -27.83 -39.19 -135.49
C HIS A 149 -26.76 -38.35 -134.77
N GLU A 150 -25.88 -37.68 -135.52
CA GLU A 150 -24.87 -36.75 -135.01
C GLU A 150 -25.53 -35.62 -134.19
N LYS A 151 -26.66 -35.06 -134.67
CA LYS A 151 -27.44 -34.07 -133.90
C LYS A 151 -28.26 -34.64 -132.74
N SER A 152 -28.48 -35.95 -132.70
CA SER A 152 -29.04 -36.62 -131.51
C SER A 152 -27.95 -36.80 -130.45
N GLU A 153 -26.76 -37.24 -130.83
CA GLU A 153 -25.60 -37.40 -129.94
C GLU A 153 -25.13 -36.05 -129.38
N GLU A 154 -25.02 -35.00 -130.20
CA GLU A 154 -24.75 -33.64 -129.73
C GLU A 154 -25.78 -33.17 -128.70
N LYS A 155 -27.07 -33.47 -128.93
CA LYS A 155 -28.16 -33.11 -128.02
C LYS A 155 -28.09 -33.90 -126.71
N GLU A 156 -27.72 -35.18 -126.77
CA GLU A 156 -27.51 -36.04 -125.59
C GLU A 156 -26.34 -35.52 -124.76
N MET A 157 -25.17 -35.30 -125.37
CA MET A 157 -23.99 -34.69 -124.72
C MET A 157 -24.28 -33.31 -124.09
N VAL A 158 -25.10 -32.47 -124.74
CA VAL A 158 -25.52 -31.16 -124.20
C VAL A 158 -26.55 -31.30 -123.07
N GLN A 159 -27.38 -32.33 -123.09
CA GLN A 159 -28.31 -32.64 -121.99
C GLN A 159 -27.55 -33.21 -120.77
N ASP A 160 -26.57 -34.09 -120.99
CA ASP A 160 -25.68 -34.63 -119.95
C ASP A 160 -24.88 -33.51 -119.26
N GLU A 161 -24.24 -32.62 -120.01
CA GLU A 161 -23.49 -31.49 -119.44
C GLU A 161 -24.44 -30.52 -118.72
N LYS A 162 -25.67 -30.31 -119.22
CA LYS A 162 -26.71 -29.53 -118.52
C LYS A 162 -27.15 -30.20 -117.21
N GLU A 163 -27.34 -31.51 -117.17
CA GLU A 163 -27.70 -32.24 -115.94
C GLU A 163 -26.55 -32.23 -114.93
N ARG A 164 -25.32 -32.44 -115.39
CA ARG A 164 -24.08 -32.25 -114.61
C ARG A 164 -23.97 -30.85 -114.02
N LEU A 165 -24.25 -29.81 -114.80
CA LEU A 165 -24.24 -28.42 -114.35
C LEU A 165 -25.41 -28.09 -113.41
N SER A 166 -26.59 -28.71 -113.59
CA SER A 166 -27.70 -28.60 -112.62
C SER A 166 -27.32 -29.22 -111.28
N ALA A 167 -26.80 -30.45 -111.28
CA ALA A 167 -26.33 -31.13 -110.07
C ALA A 167 -25.20 -30.35 -109.38
N ALA A 168 -24.26 -29.78 -110.15
CA ALA A 168 -23.21 -28.92 -109.61
C ALA A 168 -23.77 -27.62 -109.00
N LEU A 169 -24.80 -27.02 -109.60
CA LEU A 169 -25.49 -25.83 -109.08
C LEU A 169 -26.31 -26.16 -107.83
N GLU A 170 -26.98 -27.31 -107.79
CA GLU A 170 -27.71 -27.81 -106.62
C GLU A 170 -26.75 -28.08 -105.44
N ILE A 171 -25.61 -28.73 -105.69
CA ILE A 171 -24.54 -28.91 -104.68
C ILE A 171 -23.97 -27.54 -104.24
N ALA A 172 -23.73 -26.62 -105.17
CA ALA A 172 -23.20 -25.29 -104.85
C ALA A 172 -24.21 -24.41 -104.06
N THR A 173 -25.51 -24.57 -104.30
CA THR A 173 -26.56 -23.85 -103.57
C THR A 173 -26.86 -24.48 -102.22
N ALA A 174 -26.83 -25.81 -102.11
CA ALA A 174 -26.90 -26.54 -100.84
C ALA A 174 -25.71 -26.19 -99.93
N THR A 175 -24.48 -26.34 -100.42
CA THR A 175 -23.27 -26.00 -99.62
C THR A 175 -23.21 -24.51 -99.26
N LYS A 176 -23.68 -23.60 -100.13
CA LYS A 176 -23.86 -22.18 -99.77
C LYS A 176 -24.89 -22.01 -98.64
N SER A 177 -26.01 -22.73 -98.67
CA SER A 177 -27.02 -22.73 -97.61
C SER A 177 -26.43 -23.23 -96.29
N ASP A 178 -25.73 -24.36 -96.30
CA ASP A 178 -25.06 -24.94 -95.13
C ASP A 178 -24.03 -23.99 -94.53
N VAL A 179 -23.23 -23.31 -95.37
CA VAL A 179 -22.28 -22.28 -94.92
C VAL A 179 -23.01 -21.06 -94.32
N THR A 180 -24.14 -20.63 -94.86
CA THR A 180 -24.93 -19.55 -94.23
C THR A 180 -25.54 -19.97 -92.90
N ILE A 181 -26.07 -21.20 -92.78
CA ILE A 181 -26.59 -21.76 -91.54
C ILE A 181 -25.47 -21.86 -90.49
N ALA A 182 -24.30 -22.37 -90.86
CA ALA A 182 -23.14 -22.44 -89.99
C ALA A 182 -22.66 -21.04 -89.55
N ALA A 183 -22.64 -20.05 -90.44
CA ALA A 183 -22.27 -18.68 -90.12
C ALA A 183 -23.29 -17.99 -89.19
N ASP A 184 -24.58 -18.28 -89.32
CA ASP A 184 -25.64 -17.78 -88.45
C ASP A 184 -25.62 -18.46 -87.07
N LEU A 185 -25.36 -19.77 -87.01
CA LEU A 185 -25.11 -20.50 -85.77
C LEU A 185 -23.88 -19.95 -85.03
N LEU A 186 -22.77 -19.72 -85.74
CA LEU A 186 -21.55 -19.10 -85.17
C LEU A 186 -21.81 -17.67 -84.69
N ARG A 187 -22.67 -16.89 -85.36
CA ARG A 187 -23.08 -15.55 -84.91
C ARG A 187 -23.94 -15.64 -83.65
N SER A 188 -24.86 -16.60 -83.59
CA SER A 188 -25.72 -16.85 -82.42
C SER A 188 -24.88 -17.26 -81.20
N THR A 189 -23.99 -18.24 -81.34
CA THR A 189 -23.09 -18.67 -80.25
C THR A 189 -22.11 -17.57 -79.85
N LYS A 190 -21.58 -16.78 -80.80
CA LYS A 190 -20.77 -15.59 -80.46
C LYS A 190 -21.57 -14.62 -79.60
N ASN A 191 -22.80 -14.27 -79.98
CA ASN A 191 -23.64 -13.34 -79.23
C ASN A 191 -23.96 -13.90 -77.83
N GLN A 192 -24.26 -15.20 -77.71
CA GLN A 192 -24.48 -15.87 -76.43
C GLN A 192 -23.23 -15.84 -75.53
N ILE A 193 -22.05 -16.07 -76.09
CA ILE A 193 -20.76 -15.98 -75.38
C ILE A 193 -20.48 -14.53 -74.96
N SER A 194 -20.76 -13.54 -75.82
CA SER A 194 -20.59 -12.12 -75.49
C SER A 194 -21.52 -11.66 -74.35
N LEU A 195 -22.78 -12.12 -74.34
CA LEU A 195 -23.71 -11.86 -73.24
C LEU A 195 -23.24 -12.51 -71.92
N ARG A 196 -22.77 -13.76 -71.96
CA ARG A 196 -22.18 -14.43 -70.79
C ARG A 196 -20.89 -13.78 -70.30
N LEU A 197 -20.06 -13.24 -71.21
CA LEU A 197 -18.87 -12.50 -70.84
C LEU A 197 -19.25 -11.20 -70.11
N GLN A 198 -20.20 -10.43 -70.66
CA GLN A 198 -20.69 -9.20 -70.03
C GLN A 198 -21.32 -9.47 -68.65
N GLU A 199 -22.10 -10.54 -68.50
CA GLU A 199 -22.67 -10.97 -67.21
C GLU A 199 -21.58 -11.29 -66.17
N VAL A 200 -20.51 -11.99 -66.58
CA VAL A 200 -19.37 -12.31 -65.71
C VAL A 200 -18.52 -11.07 -65.40
N GLU A 201 -18.34 -10.15 -66.35
CA GLU A 201 -17.67 -8.86 -66.12
C GLU A 201 -18.45 -7.98 -65.14
N GLU A 202 -19.79 -7.96 -65.24
CA GLU A 202 -20.65 -7.24 -64.30
C GLU A 202 -20.58 -7.87 -62.91
N GLN A 203 -20.75 -9.20 -62.78
CA GLN A 203 -20.60 -9.93 -61.52
C GLN A 203 -19.23 -9.70 -60.88
N LEU A 204 -18.15 -9.71 -61.67
CA LEU A 204 -16.80 -9.41 -61.19
C LEU A 204 -16.64 -7.96 -60.73
N SER A 205 -17.36 -7.01 -61.35
CA SER A 205 -17.38 -5.61 -60.90
C SER A 205 -18.16 -5.42 -59.59
N GLN A 206 -19.27 -6.15 -59.42
CA GLN A 206 -20.07 -6.16 -58.20
C GLN A 206 -19.32 -6.82 -57.03
N GLU A 207 -18.68 -7.98 -57.27
CA GLU A 207 -17.82 -8.64 -56.28
C GLU A 207 -16.65 -7.75 -55.85
N ARG A 208 -16.00 -7.03 -56.79
CA ARG A 208 -14.94 -6.07 -56.47
C ARG A 208 -15.45 -4.93 -55.58
N SER A 209 -16.61 -4.35 -55.88
CA SER A 209 -17.15 -3.22 -55.08
C SER A 209 -17.64 -3.68 -53.71
N PHE A 210 -18.30 -4.83 -53.62
CA PHE A 210 -18.65 -5.47 -52.35
C PHE A 210 -17.41 -5.74 -51.50
N ARG A 211 -16.39 -6.37 -52.08
CA ARG A 211 -15.13 -6.69 -51.40
C ARG A 211 -14.39 -5.45 -50.92
N LEU A 212 -14.31 -4.38 -51.72
CA LEU A 212 -13.74 -3.11 -51.28
C LEU A 212 -14.51 -2.54 -50.07
N SER A 213 -15.86 -2.52 -50.12
CA SER A 213 -16.67 -2.04 -48.99
C SER A 213 -16.51 -2.89 -47.72
N LEU A 214 -16.23 -4.19 -47.88
CA LEU A 214 -15.94 -5.11 -46.77
C LEU A 214 -14.54 -4.87 -46.19
N GLU A 215 -13.52 -4.67 -47.05
CA GLU A 215 -12.14 -4.37 -46.64
C GLU A 215 -12.06 -2.97 -45.97
N GLU A 216 -12.81 -1.97 -46.44
CA GLU A 216 -12.99 -0.67 -45.79
C GLU A 216 -13.68 -0.79 -44.41
N SER A 217 -14.76 -1.58 -44.33
CA SER A 217 -15.48 -1.84 -43.07
C SER A 217 -14.60 -2.57 -42.05
N GLN A 218 -13.81 -3.56 -42.48
CA GLN A 218 -12.84 -4.25 -41.64
C GLN A 218 -11.71 -3.32 -41.17
N ALA A 219 -11.20 -2.44 -42.03
CA ALA A 219 -10.21 -1.45 -41.64
C ALA A 219 -10.76 -0.46 -40.59
N ALA A 220 -12.01 0.00 -40.73
CA ALA A 220 -12.67 0.84 -39.74
C ALA A 220 -12.90 0.12 -38.40
N GLN A 221 -13.25 -1.16 -38.43
CA GLN A 221 -13.36 -1.99 -37.21
C GLN A 221 -12.00 -2.18 -36.52
N LEU A 222 -10.93 -2.44 -37.27
CA LEU A 222 -9.57 -2.58 -36.72
C LEU A 222 -9.06 -1.28 -36.08
N LEU A 223 -9.34 -0.12 -36.70
CA LEU A 223 -9.04 1.19 -36.10
C LEU A 223 -9.82 1.41 -34.79
N SER A 224 -11.11 1.11 -34.78
CA SER A 224 -11.96 1.19 -33.58
C SER A 224 -11.46 0.27 -32.45
N ILE A 225 -11.01 -0.94 -32.77
CA ILE A 225 -10.38 -1.85 -31.81
C ILE A 225 -9.08 -1.26 -31.27
N GLN A 226 -8.19 -0.72 -32.12
CA GLN A 226 -6.94 -0.10 -31.69
C GLN A 226 -7.17 1.15 -30.80
N ASP A 227 -8.20 1.94 -31.07
CA ASP A 227 -8.56 3.08 -30.21
C ASP A 227 -9.17 2.63 -28.88
N MET A 228 -9.98 1.57 -28.87
CA MET A 228 -10.46 0.92 -27.64
C MET A 228 -9.29 0.33 -26.82
N GLU A 229 -8.32 -0.31 -27.46
CA GLU A 229 -7.10 -0.82 -26.81
C GLU A 229 -6.29 0.30 -26.15
N LYS A 230 -6.15 1.47 -26.80
CA LYS A 230 -5.51 2.66 -26.22
C LYS A 230 -6.27 3.17 -24.99
N VAL A 231 -7.61 3.22 -25.05
CA VAL A 231 -8.46 3.64 -23.92
C VAL A 231 -8.32 2.67 -22.74
N VAL A 232 -8.48 1.36 -22.98
CA VAL A 232 -8.32 0.32 -21.94
C VAL A 232 -6.91 0.36 -21.32
N GLU A 233 -5.89 0.66 -22.13
CA GLU A 233 -4.50 0.77 -21.67
C GLU A 233 -4.18 2.11 -20.97
N LEU A 234 -5.04 3.12 -21.08
CA LEU A 234 -5.06 4.31 -20.22
C LEU A 234 -5.81 4.03 -18.92
N GLU A 235 -7.02 3.47 -18.98
CA GLU A 235 -7.81 3.07 -17.81
C GLU A 235 -7.03 2.12 -16.89
N ARG A 236 -6.26 1.16 -17.43
CA ARG A 236 -5.36 0.31 -16.65
C ARG A 236 -4.32 1.10 -15.85
N LYS A 237 -3.79 2.19 -16.41
CA LYS A 237 -2.80 3.04 -15.73
C LYS A 237 -3.47 3.91 -14.66
N GLU A 238 -4.66 4.43 -14.93
CA GLU A 238 -5.46 5.15 -13.94
C GLU A 238 -5.86 4.23 -12.77
N VAL A 239 -6.29 3.00 -13.06
CA VAL A 239 -6.56 1.97 -12.04
C VAL A 239 -5.29 1.60 -11.26
N GLN A 240 -4.11 1.55 -11.89
CA GLN A 240 -2.85 1.33 -11.19
C GLN A 240 -2.48 2.49 -10.25
N VAL A 241 -2.68 3.74 -10.67
CA VAL A 241 -2.50 4.93 -9.81
C VAL A 241 -3.50 4.91 -8.66
N LEU A 242 -4.79 4.69 -8.93
CA LEU A 242 -5.81 4.57 -7.88
C LEU A 242 -5.52 3.43 -6.89
N GLN A 243 -4.92 2.31 -7.33
CA GLN A 243 -4.46 1.24 -6.43
C GLN A 243 -3.29 1.69 -5.54
N GLN A 244 -2.36 2.50 -6.06
CA GLN A 244 -1.25 3.08 -5.29
C GLN A 244 -1.73 4.15 -4.30
N ASP A 245 -2.66 5.02 -4.70
CA ASP A 245 -3.29 6.01 -3.81
C ASP A 245 -4.08 5.32 -2.70
N CYS A 246 -4.89 4.31 -3.03
CA CYS A 246 -5.60 3.51 -2.03
C CYS A 246 -4.66 2.75 -1.09
N GLN A 247 -3.44 2.40 -1.53
CA GLN A 247 -2.44 1.79 -0.65
C GLN A 247 -1.80 2.83 0.27
N SER A 248 -1.39 3.97 -0.27
CA SER A 248 -0.86 5.10 0.49
C SER A 248 -1.82 5.54 1.60
N LEU A 249 -3.12 5.68 1.28
CA LEU A 249 -4.17 6.00 2.25
C LEU A 249 -4.39 4.89 3.30
N ARG A 250 -4.20 3.61 2.96
CA ARG A 250 -4.23 2.50 3.93
C ARG A 250 -3.03 2.53 4.89
N ASP A 251 -1.86 2.94 4.40
CA ASP A 251 -0.63 3.02 5.18
C ASP A 251 -0.62 4.28 6.05
N GLU A 252 -1.05 5.43 5.54
CA GLU A 252 -1.38 6.62 6.35
C GLU A 252 -2.41 6.28 7.44
N GLY A 253 -3.49 5.56 7.08
CA GLY A 253 -4.49 5.09 8.03
C GLY A 253 -3.97 4.08 9.06
N GLN A 254 -2.83 3.43 8.84
CA GLN A 254 -2.11 2.65 9.87
C GLN A 254 -1.25 3.57 10.74
N ILE A 255 -0.50 4.49 10.15
CA ILE A 255 0.33 5.48 10.86
C ILE A 255 -0.54 6.33 11.82
N PHE A 256 -1.71 6.80 11.38
CA PHE A 256 -2.62 7.57 12.22
C PHE A 256 -3.18 6.73 13.39
N ARG A 257 -3.50 5.45 13.18
CA ARG A 257 -3.91 4.55 14.27
C ARG A 257 -2.79 4.31 15.29
N HIS A 258 -1.55 4.12 14.83
CA HIS A 258 -0.39 3.98 15.73
C HIS A 258 -0.15 5.27 16.54
N ARG A 259 -0.21 6.45 15.91
CA ARG A 259 -0.12 7.73 16.62
C ARG A 259 -1.25 7.88 17.65
N LEU A 260 -2.49 7.56 17.29
CA LEU A 260 -3.63 7.62 18.21
C LEU A 260 -3.39 6.72 19.43
N GLN A 261 -3.01 5.45 19.23
CA GLN A 261 -2.68 4.52 20.32
C GLN A 261 -1.52 5.03 21.19
N THR A 262 -0.55 5.74 20.61
CA THR A 262 0.57 6.34 21.34
C THR A 262 0.13 7.52 22.21
N GLU A 263 -0.81 8.35 21.75
CA GLU A 263 -1.39 9.44 22.56
C GLU A 263 -2.43 8.92 23.58
N GLU A 264 -3.17 7.85 23.28
CA GLU A 264 -4.02 7.14 24.24
C GLU A 264 -3.21 6.54 25.40
N GLU A 265 -2.05 5.95 25.10
CA GLU A 265 -1.08 5.46 26.10
C GLU A 265 -0.58 6.60 26.99
N LYS A 266 -0.12 7.71 26.41
CA LYS A 266 0.31 8.91 27.16
C LYS A 266 -0.81 9.52 28.00
N ASN A 267 -2.03 9.62 27.47
CA ASN A 267 -3.17 10.15 28.21
C ASN A 267 -3.49 9.26 29.43
N ARG A 268 -3.36 7.94 29.32
CA ARG A 268 -3.52 7.04 30.47
C ARG A 268 -2.43 7.26 31.53
N GLN A 269 -1.18 7.42 31.10
CA GLN A 269 -0.04 7.71 31.99
C GLN A 269 -0.24 9.05 32.72
N LEU A 270 -0.62 10.12 31.99
CA LEU A 270 -0.95 11.42 32.57
C LEU A 270 -2.18 11.35 33.50
N GLU A 271 -3.19 10.54 33.18
CA GLU A 271 -4.31 10.28 34.08
C GLU A 271 -3.88 9.57 35.37
N GLU A 272 -2.95 8.60 35.30
CA GLU A 272 -2.40 7.87 36.44
C GLU A 272 -1.52 8.80 37.31
N GLU A 273 -0.70 9.64 36.69
CA GLU A 273 0.04 10.72 37.37
C GLU A 273 -0.91 11.71 38.05
N CYS A 274 -1.99 12.15 37.38
CA CYS A 274 -3.00 13.03 37.97
C CYS A 274 -3.72 12.38 39.16
N LYS A 275 -4.04 11.08 39.08
CA LYS A 275 -4.62 10.31 40.20
C LYS A 275 -3.65 10.22 41.38
N GLN A 276 -2.36 9.99 41.12
CA GLN A 276 -1.33 9.95 42.16
C GLN A 276 -1.09 11.33 42.78
N LEU A 277 -0.97 12.39 41.98
CA LEU A 277 -0.82 13.77 42.47
C LEU A 277 -2.03 14.20 43.31
N LYS A 278 -3.25 13.82 42.90
CA LYS A 278 -4.45 14.05 43.71
C LYS A 278 -4.40 13.29 45.03
N SER A 279 -4.05 11.99 45.02
CA SER A 279 -3.92 11.21 46.26
C SER A 279 -2.82 11.76 47.19
N ASN A 280 -1.78 12.38 46.64
CA ASN A 280 -0.75 13.06 47.42
C ASN A 280 -1.28 14.37 48.04
N LEU A 281 -2.09 15.14 47.30
CA LEU A 281 -2.74 16.36 47.79
C LEU A 281 -3.75 16.03 48.90
N ASP A 282 -4.65 15.06 48.67
CA ASP A 282 -5.63 14.59 49.65
C ASP A 282 -4.93 14.12 50.97
N ALA A 283 -3.73 13.52 50.86
CA ALA A 283 -2.91 13.12 52.01
C ALA A 283 -2.16 14.28 52.69
N GLN A 284 -1.80 15.34 51.94
CA GLN A 284 -1.27 16.59 52.50
C GLN A 284 -2.36 17.34 53.26
N ASP A 285 -3.56 17.49 52.70
CA ASP A 285 -4.71 18.11 53.37
C ASP A 285 -5.10 17.34 54.64
N ALA A 286 -5.14 16.00 54.59
CA ALA A 286 -5.34 15.17 55.79
C ALA A 286 -4.21 15.30 56.84
N THR A 287 -3.04 15.85 56.47
CA THR A 287 -1.95 16.16 57.39
C THR A 287 -2.06 17.59 57.93
N ILE A 288 -2.48 18.55 57.09
CA ILE A 288 -2.81 19.92 57.50
C ILE A 288 -3.96 19.91 58.53
N CYS A 289 -5.02 19.14 58.30
CA CYS A 289 -6.13 19.01 59.26
C CYS A 289 -5.67 18.45 60.62
N ARG A 290 -4.74 17.48 60.64
CA ARG A 290 -4.16 16.96 61.89
C ARG A 290 -3.32 18.01 62.61
N LEU A 291 -2.47 18.74 61.89
CA LEU A 291 -1.67 19.84 62.46
C LEU A 291 -2.56 20.98 63.01
N GLN A 292 -3.68 21.30 62.34
CA GLN A 292 -4.66 22.27 62.84
C GLN A 292 -5.40 21.78 64.10
N GLU A 293 -5.67 20.48 64.21
CA GLU A 293 -6.24 19.89 65.42
C GLU A 293 -5.22 19.84 66.57
N GLU A 294 -3.94 19.55 66.28
CA GLU A 294 -2.83 19.66 67.24
C GLU A 294 -2.59 21.11 67.70
N GLU A 295 -2.63 22.09 66.79
CA GLU A 295 -2.58 23.53 67.11
C GLU A 295 -3.74 23.94 68.01
N LYS A 296 -4.98 23.56 67.66
CA LYS A 296 -6.17 23.84 68.47
C LYS A 296 -6.09 23.19 69.85
N ASN A 297 -5.62 21.94 69.94
CA ASN A 297 -5.48 21.23 71.21
C ASN A 297 -4.39 21.85 72.10
N THR A 298 -3.21 22.15 71.54
CA THR A 298 -2.12 22.82 72.28
C THR A 298 -2.50 24.24 72.70
N LEU A 299 -3.19 25.01 71.85
CA LEU A 299 -3.76 26.32 72.22
C LEU A 299 -4.79 26.21 73.35
N SER A 300 -5.65 25.17 73.34
CA SER A 300 -6.60 24.95 74.43
C SER A 300 -5.91 24.60 75.76
N SER A 301 -4.81 23.82 75.71
CA SER A 301 -3.99 23.51 76.89
C SER A 301 -3.29 24.76 77.41
N LEU A 302 -2.70 25.56 76.52
CA LEU A 302 -2.03 26.82 76.88
C LEU A 302 -2.99 27.85 77.47
N ASN A 303 -4.23 27.95 76.94
CA ASN A 303 -5.25 28.82 77.52
C ASN A 303 -5.62 28.37 78.94
N LYS A 304 -5.80 27.06 79.15
CA LYS A 304 -6.05 26.51 80.49
C LYS A 304 -4.87 26.77 81.44
N GLU A 305 -3.63 26.53 81.01
CA GLU A 305 -2.44 26.84 81.81
C GLU A 305 -2.34 28.33 82.16
N ASN A 306 -2.78 29.23 81.27
CA ASN A 306 -2.87 30.66 81.56
C ASN A 306 -3.99 31.00 82.56
N GLU A 307 -5.15 30.35 82.49
CA GLU A 307 -6.22 30.47 83.49
C GLU A 307 -5.77 29.97 84.87
N ASP A 308 -5.12 28.81 84.93
CA ASP A 308 -4.52 28.26 86.15
C ASP A 308 -3.39 29.17 86.68
N ASN A 309 -2.56 29.77 85.80
CA ASN A 309 -1.54 30.73 86.17
C ASN A 309 -2.14 32.05 86.72
N MET A 310 -3.27 32.52 86.17
CA MET A 310 -3.98 33.69 86.67
C MET A 310 -4.61 33.43 88.05
N GLN A 311 -5.17 32.24 88.28
CA GLN A 311 -5.65 31.81 89.60
C GLN A 311 -4.49 31.78 90.62
N LEU A 312 -3.38 31.11 90.30
CA LEU A 312 -2.19 31.05 91.17
C LEU A 312 -1.59 32.44 91.44
N ARG A 313 -1.63 33.37 90.49
CA ARG A 313 -1.22 34.77 90.73
C ARG A 313 -2.15 35.50 91.69
N PHE A 314 -3.46 35.25 91.62
CA PHE A 314 -4.44 35.83 92.55
C PHE A 314 -4.26 35.26 93.97
N GLU A 315 -4.05 33.96 94.10
CA GLU A 315 -3.71 33.31 95.37
C GLU A 315 -2.39 33.85 95.95
N LEU A 316 -1.34 33.96 95.13
CA LEU A 316 -0.06 34.56 95.55
C LEU A 316 -0.19 36.03 95.94
N ALA A 317 -1.07 36.80 95.31
CA ALA A 317 -1.36 38.18 95.71
C ALA A 317 -2.09 38.23 97.07
N SER A 318 -3.08 37.37 97.29
CA SER A 318 -3.78 37.25 98.58
C SER A 318 -2.85 36.78 99.71
N LEU A 319 -1.98 35.79 99.44
CA LEU A 319 -0.97 35.33 100.38
C LEU A 319 0.08 36.39 100.69
N ARG A 320 0.46 37.24 99.72
CA ARG A 320 1.31 38.42 99.96
C ARG A 320 0.61 39.44 100.84
N GLU A 321 -0.65 39.78 100.58
CA GLU A 321 -1.41 40.70 101.42
C GLU A 321 -1.52 40.17 102.87
N ILE A 322 -1.74 38.87 103.04
CA ILE A 322 -1.73 38.21 104.36
C ILE A 322 -0.33 38.29 105.00
N ALA A 323 0.74 38.05 104.25
CA ALA A 323 2.11 38.16 104.74
C ALA A 323 2.50 39.60 105.12
N GLU A 324 2.09 40.60 104.36
CA GLU A 324 2.28 42.03 104.64
C GLU A 324 1.50 42.45 105.90
N ARG A 325 0.26 41.99 106.07
CA ARG A 325 -0.54 42.17 107.30
C ARG A 325 0.13 41.51 108.51
N LEU A 326 0.66 40.29 108.35
CA LEU A 326 1.40 39.58 109.41
C LEU A 326 2.72 40.27 109.75
N GLN A 327 3.45 40.79 108.75
CA GLN A 327 4.66 41.59 108.97
C GLN A 327 4.33 42.87 109.75
N ALA A 328 3.31 43.62 109.35
CA ALA A 328 2.89 44.84 110.06
C ALA A 328 2.48 44.55 111.52
N LEU A 329 1.78 43.44 111.79
CA LEU A 329 1.47 42.98 113.14
C LEU A 329 2.72 42.58 113.94
N ASN A 330 3.70 41.94 113.29
CA ASN A 330 4.96 41.54 113.93
C ASN A 330 5.87 42.74 114.20
N GLU A 331 5.90 43.74 113.32
CA GLU A 331 6.56 45.03 113.54
C GLU A 331 5.89 45.80 114.68
N GLN A 332 4.55 45.82 114.74
CA GLN A 332 3.80 46.38 115.87
C GLN A 332 4.14 45.69 117.20
N LEU A 333 4.18 44.35 117.21
CA LEU A 333 4.55 43.56 118.39
C LEU A 333 6.02 43.82 118.80
N ASN A 334 6.94 43.86 117.84
CA ASN A 334 8.34 44.18 118.10
C ASN A 334 8.51 45.60 118.66
N ASN A 335 7.76 46.59 118.16
CA ASN A 335 7.75 47.94 118.72
C ASN A 335 7.24 47.94 120.17
N GLN A 336 6.17 47.19 120.48
CA GLN A 336 5.72 47.00 121.86
C GLN A 336 6.78 46.32 122.74
N CYS A 337 7.50 45.31 122.23
CA CYS A 337 8.61 44.70 122.95
C CYS A 337 9.77 45.67 123.19
N VAL A 338 10.06 46.58 122.26
CA VAL A 338 11.06 47.65 122.42
C VAL A 338 10.60 48.71 123.43
N GLU A 339 9.33 49.13 123.41
CA GLU A 339 8.76 50.07 124.39
C GLU A 339 8.74 49.49 125.81
N LEU A 340 8.33 48.23 125.96
CA LEU A 340 8.39 47.50 127.24
C LEU A 340 9.85 47.28 127.68
N GLY A 341 10.76 46.95 126.76
CA GLY A 341 12.18 46.81 127.03
C GLY A 341 12.84 48.11 127.51
N ALA A 342 12.53 49.24 126.86
CA ALA A 342 13.01 50.56 127.28
C ALA A 342 12.42 50.98 128.63
N SER A 343 11.14 50.66 128.88
CA SER A 343 10.49 50.89 130.17
C SER A 343 11.14 50.06 131.30
N LEU A 344 11.47 48.80 131.02
CA LEU A 344 12.16 47.91 131.95
C LEU A 344 13.61 48.33 132.19
N GLN A 345 14.33 48.78 131.15
CA GLN A 345 15.66 49.39 131.30
C GLN A 345 15.61 50.65 132.15
N LYS A 346 14.61 51.53 131.96
CA LYS A 346 14.40 52.72 132.81
C LYS A 346 14.20 52.34 134.27
N ILE A 347 13.29 51.40 134.56
CA ILE A 347 13.04 50.90 135.93
C ILE A 347 14.32 50.28 136.52
N THR A 348 15.10 49.56 135.71
CA THR A 348 16.39 48.97 136.13
C THR A 348 17.42 50.05 136.47
N LEU A 349 17.52 51.13 135.69
CA LEU A 349 18.38 52.27 135.97
C LEU A 349 17.94 53.06 137.22
N GLU A 350 16.64 53.25 137.41
CA GLU A 350 16.07 53.87 138.62
C GLU A 350 16.37 53.00 139.86
N THR A 351 16.24 51.68 139.74
CA THR A 351 16.62 50.72 140.81
C THR A 351 18.12 50.74 141.10
N ALA A 352 18.97 50.74 140.08
CA ALA A 352 20.42 50.81 140.24
C ALA A 352 20.87 52.14 140.89
N LYS A 353 20.23 53.25 140.52
CA LYS A 353 20.44 54.55 141.18
C LYS A 353 20.05 54.50 142.65
N LEU A 354 18.86 53.97 142.99
CA LEU A 354 18.41 53.84 144.38
C LEU A 354 19.36 52.99 145.23
N ILE A 355 20.01 51.98 144.65
CA ILE A 355 21.05 51.18 145.34
C ILE A 355 22.30 52.04 145.62
N ILE A 356 22.78 52.83 144.65
CA ILE A 356 23.93 53.75 144.82
C ILE A 356 23.62 54.83 145.87
N ASP A 357 22.42 55.42 145.81
CA ASP A 357 21.97 56.43 146.77
C ASP A 357 21.89 55.84 148.20
N HIS A 358 21.37 54.60 148.36
CA HIS A 358 21.43 53.88 149.64
C HIS A 358 22.86 53.64 150.13
N GLN A 359 23.75 53.23 149.23
CA GLN A 359 25.11 52.79 149.57
C GLN A 359 26.08 53.96 149.83
N THR A 360 25.74 55.18 149.38
CA THR A 360 26.43 56.41 149.78
C THR A 360 25.97 56.91 151.15
N ILE A 361 24.66 56.87 151.45
CA ILE A 361 24.13 57.19 152.79
C ILE A 361 24.75 56.27 153.86
N LEU A 362 24.80 54.95 153.60
CA LEU A 362 25.39 53.97 154.51
C LEU A 362 26.87 54.23 154.84
N LYS A 363 27.64 54.76 153.87
CA LYS A 363 29.05 55.16 154.11
C LYS A 363 29.15 56.42 154.96
N ALA A 364 28.31 57.42 154.72
CA ALA A 364 28.30 58.65 155.50
C ALA A 364 27.98 58.40 156.99
N GLU A 365 27.07 57.46 157.30
CA GLU A 365 26.81 57.04 158.68
C GLU A 365 28.01 56.31 159.32
N GLN A 366 28.69 55.44 158.57
CA GLN A 366 29.90 54.74 159.04
C GLN A 366 31.05 55.71 159.35
N GLU A 367 31.31 56.68 158.47
CA GLU A 367 32.34 57.72 158.67
C GLU A 367 32.00 58.59 159.90
N GLN A 368 30.73 58.98 160.08
CA GLN A 368 30.30 59.73 161.25
C GLN A 368 30.40 58.94 162.57
N MET A 369 30.27 57.61 162.53
CA MET A 369 30.51 56.75 163.69
C MET A 369 31.99 56.64 164.04
N ILE A 370 32.87 56.49 163.04
CA ILE A 370 34.33 56.44 163.25
C ILE A 370 34.83 57.73 163.89
N GLN A 371 34.32 58.89 163.45
CA GLN A 371 34.72 60.20 163.97
C GLN A 371 34.40 60.35 165.48
N LYS A 372 33.23 59.87 165.92
CA LYS A 372 32.81 59.89 167.34
C LYS A 372 33.63 58.95 168.23
N LEU A 373 34.16 57.85 167.69
CA LEU A 373 35.06 56.95 168.44
C LEU A 373 36.42 57.62 168.67
N HIS A 374 36.97 58.28 167.65
CA HIS A 374 38.26 58.98 167.74
C HIS A 374 38.25 60.10 168.79
N GLU A 375 37.14 60.82 168.94
CA GLU A 375 36.96 61.83 169.99
C GLU A 375 37.03 61.24 171.42
N GLN A 376 36.63 59.98 171.62
CA GLN A 376 36.69 59.31 172.92
C GLN A 376 38.10 58.83 173.28
N ASP A 377 38.87 58.34 172.31
CA ASP A 377 40.26 57.92 172.54
C ASP A 377 41.16 59.09 173.00
N ILE A 378 40.98 60.28 172.41
CA ILE A 378 41.71 61.50 172.80
C ILE A 378 41.47 61.86 174.28
N LEU A 379 40.24 61.68 174.78
CA LEU A 379 39.89 61.91 176.18
C LEU A 379 40.52 60.85 177.12
N LEU A 380 40.64 59.60 176.67
CA LEU A 380 41.25 58.51 177.43
C LEU A 380 42.77 58.69 177.55
N ASP A 381 43.45 59.10 176.48
CA ASP A 381 44.91 59.33 176.51
C ASP A 381 45.30 60.56 177.33
N ALA A 382 44.47 61.61 177.35
CA ALA A 382 44.64 62.75 178.26
C ALA A 382 44.58 62.31 179.74
N ALA A 383 43.68 61.40 180.10
CA ALA A 383 43.59 60.85 181.45
C ALA A 383 44.81 59.97 181.81
N ARG A 384 45.28 59.13 180.87
CA ARG A 384 46.48 58.29 181.04
C ARG A 384 47.74 59.11 181.29
N ALA A 385 47.95 60.19 180.53
CA ALA A 385 49.10 61.08 180.68
C ALA A 385 49.19 61.69 182.10
N ASN A 386 48.04 62.05 182.70
CA ASN A 386 47.97 62.62 184.03
C ASN A 386 48.39 61.60 185.12
N ILE A 387 47.93 60.35 185.01
CA ILE A 387 48.27 59.26 185.94
C ILE A 387 49.78 58.93 185.90
N THR A 388 50.42 58.96 184.72
CA THR A 388 51.86 58.71 184.61
C THR A 388 52.73 59.75 185.31
N ALA A 389 52.28 61.02 185.41
CA ALA A 389 53.05 62.08 186.05
C ALA A 389 53.20 61.87 187.57
N GLU A 390 52.12 61.47 188.26
CA GLU A 390 52.17 61.19 189.71
C GLU A 390 53.06 59.99 190.05
N LEU A 391 52.97 58.92 189.24
CA LEU A 391 53.82 57.72 189.36
C LEU A 391 55.31 58.03 189.24
N GLN A 392 55.68 59.01 188.41
CA GLN A 392 57.07 59.37 188.14
C GLN A 392 57.71 60.13 189.32
N ASN A 393 56.94 60.92 190.07
CA ASN A 393 57.40 61.54 191.31
C ASN A 393 57.71 60.49 192.40
N ALA A 394 56.79 59.55 192.65
CA ALA A 394 56.96 58.50 193.66
C ALA A 394 58.17 57.58 193.36
N HIS A 395 58.51 57.37 192.08
CA HIS A 395 59.69 56.60 191.70
C HIS A 395 61.02 57.31 192.03
N SER A 396 61.03 58.64 192.18
CA SER A 396 62.26 59.39 192.50
C SER A 396 62.75 59.13 193.94
N GLU A 397 61.84 59.11 194.91
CA GLU A 397 62.14 58.88 196.34
C GLU A 397 62.70 57.46 196.56
N ARG A 398 62.10 56.46 195.89
CA ARG A 398 62.53 55.05 195.91
C ARG A 398 64.01 54.87 195.54
N LEU A 399 64.53 55.71 194.64
CA LEU A 399 65.84 55.51 194.02
C LEU A 399 67.02 55.97 194.90
N ASN A 400 66.78 56.79 195.92
CA ASN A 400 67.81 57.13 196.91
C ASN A 400 68.08 55.97 197.88
N LEU A 401 67.04 55.28 198.36
CA LEU A 401 67.18 54.11 199.23
C LEU A 401 67.87 52.92 198.54
N GLU A 402 67.70 52.77 197.23
CA GLU A 402 68.28 51.66 196.46
C GLU A 402 69.81 51.74 196.25
N LYS A 403 70.44 52.90 196.56
CA LYS A 403 71.89 53.06 196.49
C LYS A 403 72.64 52.38 197.63
N GLU A 404 72.06 52.35 198.83
CA GLU A 404 72.74 51.81 200.03
C GLU A 404 72.89 50.28 199.96
N LEU A 405 71.92 49.59 199.35
CA LEU A 405 71.91 48.13 199.23
C LEU A 405 72.96 47.55 198.27
N LYS A 406 73.35 48.28 197.22
CA LYS A 406 74.19 47.71 196.13
C LYS A 406 75.67 47.54 196.51
N SER A 407 76.09 48.04 197.68
CA SER A 407 77.45 47.91 198.20
C SER A 407 77.87 46.47 198.53
N LEU A 408 76.93 45.61 198.97
CA LEU A 408 77.25 44.28 199.52
C LEU A 408 77.24 43.11 198.52
N HIS A 409 76.67 43.26 197.31
CA HIS A 409 76.31 42.10 196.47
C HIS A 409 77.46 41.52 195.60
N THR A 410 78.63 42.15 195.58
CA THR A 410 79.70 41.92 194.58
C THR A 410 80.56 40.65 194.78
N GLN A 411 80.14 39.69 195.62
CA GLN A 411 81.01 38.62 196.13
C GLN A 411 80.70 37.18 195.64
N HIS A 412 79.76 36.95 194.71
CA HIS A 412 79.18 35.60 194.47
C HIS A 412 79.53 34.91 193.11
N THR A 413 79.94 35.63 192.06
CA THR A 413 79.64 35.25 190.65
C THR A 413 80.44 34.12 189.97
N ASP A 414 81.33 33.38 190.64
CA ASP A 414 82.56 32.87 190.00
C ASP A 414 82.61 31.40 189.45
N CYS A 415 81.49 30.64 189.36
CA CYS A 415 81.62 29.15 189.38
C CYS A 415 80.70 28.25 188.48
N LYS A 416 80.33 28.59 187.23
CA LYS A 416 79.41 27.72 186.42
C LYS A 416 79.74 27.53 184.92
N ARG A 417 80.77 26.72 184.58
CA ARG A 417 81.43 26.70 183.24
C ARG A 417 81.47 25.34 182.47
N LYS A 418 80.50 24.41 182.60
CA LYS A 418 80.58 23.08 181.90
C LYS A 418 79.22 22.43 181.56
N ALA A 419 79.09 21.90 180.33
CA ALA A 419 78.56 20.56 179.94
C ALA A 419 77.83 20.55 178.56
N CYS A 420 78.51 20.18 177.46
CA CYS A 420 77.93 20.07 176.11
C CYS A 420 78.58 18.95 175.26
N LEU A 421 78.16 17.69 175.40
CA LEU A 421 78.64 16.54 174.59
C LEU A 421 77.60 15.40 174.51
N ALA A 422 77.58 14.71 173.36
CA ALA A 422 77.06 13.35 173.06
C ALA A 422 75.83 13.23 172.11
N GLU A 423 76.06 13.27 170.79
CA GLU A 423 75.03 13.04 169.76
C GLU A 423 75.51 12.15 168.57
N GLU A 424 76.67 11.49 168.68
CA GLU A 424 77.48 11.08 167.52
C GLU A 424 77.69 9.55 167.33
N LYS A 425 76.75 8.67 167.73
CA LYS A 425 76.89 7.20 167.52
C LYS A 425 75.59 6.41 167.34
N LEU A 426 75.34 5.92 166.12
CA LEU A 426 75.08 4.49 165.77
C LEU A 426 74.60 4.35 164.31
N VAL A 427 75.38 3.66 163.45
CA VAL A 427 75.14 3.55 161.99
C VAL A 427 75.43 2.11 161.50
N THR A 428 74.58 1.15 161.84
CA THR A 428 74.76 -0.29 161.46
C THR A 428 73.43 -1.04 161.34
N GLN A 429 73.33 -1.96 160.37
CA GLN A 429 72.26 -2.97 160.16
C GLN A 429 70.89 -2.39 159.71
N LYS A 430 70.52 -2.27 158.42
CA LYS A 430 71.05 -2.77 157.12
C LYS A 430 70.72 -4.24 156.74
N GLU A 431 70.36 -4.43 155.46
CA GLU A 431 70.33 -5.67 154.63
C GLU A 431 69.44 -6.87 155.04
N LEU A 432 68.31 -7.13 154.30
CA LEU A 432 67.85 -8.52 154.07
C LEU A 432 66.92 -8.83 152.87
N GLN A 433 65.90 -8.03 152.53
CA GLN A 433 64.77 -8.52 151.69
C GLN A 433 64.45 -7.71 150.42
N GLU A 434 64.97 -8.18 149.28
CA GLU A 434 64.85 -7.54 147.95
C GLU A 434 64.92 -8.59 146.80
N SER A 435 64.13 -9.68 146.85
CA SER A 435 64.43 -10.88 146.02
C SER A 435 63.28 -11.61 145.28
N THR A 436 62.00 -11.46 145.66
CA THR A 436 61.09 -12.63 145.55
C THR A 436 60.13 -12.71 144.36
N ILE A 437 59.85 -11.63 143.61
CA ILE A 437 58.76 -11.63 142.60
C ILE A 437 59.18 -11.01 141.26
N ALA A 438 60.05 -11.72 140.55
CA ALA A 438 60.43 -11.45 139.15
C ALA A 438 60.17 -12.66 138.21
N GLU A 439 59.40 -13.66 138.67
CA GLU A 439 59.51 -15.05 138.15
C GLU A 439 58.25 -15.60 137.45
N LEU A 440 57.20 -14.79 137.21
CA LEU A 440 55.94 -15.27 136.59
C LEU A 440 55.45 -14.47 135.36
N GLU A 441 56.36 -13.89 134.59
CA GLU A 441 56.08 -13.48 133.19
C GLU A 441 55.91 -14.69 132.21
N ARG A 442 55.91 -15.92 132.74
CA ARG A 442 56.13 -17.18 132.01
C ARG A 442 54.93 -17.72 131.21
N ASN A 443 53.70 -17.27 131.48
CA ASN A 443 52.50 -18.04 131.12
C ASN A 443 51.67 -17.51 129.92
N LEU A 444 52.17 -16.54 129.15
CA LEU A 444 51.48 -16.08 127.91
C LEU A 444 51.85 -16.88 126.64
N GLU A 445 52.90 -17.69 126.68
CA GLU A 445 53.50 -18.31 125.48
C GLU A 445 52.96 -19.71 125.14
N VAL A 446 52.11 -20.31 125.98
CA VAL A 446 51.78 -21.75 125.91
C VAL A 446 50.49 -22.07 125.15
N ALA A 447 49.64 -21.07 124.87
CA ALA A 447 48.28 -21.28 124.34
C ALA A 447 48.17 -21.28 122.80
N ARG A 448 49.24 -21.57 122.05
CA ARG A 448 49.26 -21.41 120.58
C ARG A 448 49.81 -22.58 119.75
N GLU A 449 50.56 -23.53 120.33
CA GLU A 449 51.25 -24.61 119.59
C GLU A 449 51.08 -26.02 120.21
N GLU A 450 49.95 -26.27 120.87
CA GLU A 450 49.37 -27.62 121.04
C GLU A 450 47.89 -27.55 120.60
N GLU A 451 47.34 -28.39 119.72
CA GLU A 451 47.86 -29.45 118.84
C GLU A 451 46.72 -29.67 117.80
N GLU A 452 46.91 -29.92 116.51
CA GLU A 452 47.72 -30.97 115.86
C GLU A 452 47.48 -32.42 116.38
N LYS A 453 46.42 -32.62 117.16
CA LYS A 453 45.88 -33.95 117.50
C LYS A 453 44.64 -34.26 116.67
N LEU A 454 44.58 -35.50 116.18
CA LEU A 454 43.50 -36.09 115.35
C LEU A 454 43.47 -35.66 113.87
N LEU A 455 44.65 -35.59 113.26
CA LEU A 455 44.85 -36.09 111.91
C LEU A 455 44.41 -37.58 111.80
N ARG A 456 43.77 -37.98 110.69
CA ARG A 456 43.29 -39.34 110.32
C ARG A 456 42.00 -39.80 111.01
N GLN A 457 41.09 -40.54 110.37
CA GLN A 457 40.95 -40.99 108.96
C GLN A 457 40.31 -39.88 108.07
N LYS A 458 40.18 -39.93 106.74
CA LYS A 458 40.73 -40.74 105.61
C LYS A 458 40.82 -42.28 105.77
N GLU A 459 39.87 -43.00 105.16
CA GLU A 459 39.87 -44.38 104.62
C GLU A 459 38.41 -44.88 104.64
N LEU A 460 37.77 -45.37 103.58
CA LEU A 460 38.20 -45.87 102.25
C LEU A 460 37.65 -44.96 101.11
N LEU A 461 38.26 -44.78 99.92
CA LEU A 461 38.62 -45.74 98.85
C LEU A 461 37.39 -46.45 98.24
N ALA A 462 37.21 -46.54 96.91
CA ALA A 462 37.89 -45.88 95.78
C ALA A 462 37.07 -46.03 94.48
N GLU A 463 37.47 -45.30 93.41
CA GLU A 463 37.43 -45.70 91.98
C GLU A 463 36.06 -46.13 91.35
N GLU A 464 35.85 -46.17 90.02
CA GLU A 464 36.74 -45.95 88.88
C GLU A 464 35.96 -45.34 87.69
N VAL A 465 36.62 -44.58 86.81
CA VAL A 465 36.06 -44.15 85.51
C VAL A 465 36.88 -44.79 84.39
N GLU A 466 36.71 -46.10 84.16
CA GLU A 466 37.30 -46.74 82.97
C GLU A 466 36.48 -47.93 82.41
N SER A 467 35.63 -47.65 81.41
CA SER A 467 35.14 -48.68 80.46
C SER A 467 34.58 -48.11 79.14
N LEU A 468 35.26 -47.11 78.56
CA LEU A 468 34.91 -46.61 77.21
C LEU A 468 35.56 -47.47 76.12
N ARG A 469 34.92 -48.59 75.71
CA ARG A 469 35.27 -49.44 74.54
C ARG A 469 34.14 -50.45 74.31
N ARG A 470 33.51 -50.67 73.15
CA ARG A 470 33.68 -50.30 71.71
C ARG A 470 32.25 -50.18 71.10
N ALA A 471 31.92 -49.45 70.03
CA ALA A 471 32.58 -49.17 68.75
C ALA A 471 32.52 -50.32 67.70
N LEU A 472 31.48 -50.25 66.85
CA LEU A 472 31.36 -50.80 65.47
C LEU A 472 31.13 -52.32 65.27
N ASP A 473 30.69 -52.67 64.05
CA ASP A 473 30.45 -54.00 63.44
C ASP A 473 29.20 -54.81 63.89
N VAL A 474 28.44 -55.54 63.04
CA VAL A 474 28.44 -55.66 61.56
C VAL A 474 27.05 -56.09 60.99
N SER A 475 26.87 -55.99 59.67
CA SER A 475 25.66 -56.29 58.86
C SER A 475 25.36 -57.79 58.59
N GLN A 476 24.15 -58.11 58.04
CA GLN A 476 23.97 -58.89 56.78
C GLN A 476 22.50 -59.17 56.35
N GLU A 477 22.30 -59.71 55.13
CA GLU A 477 21.02 -59.91 54.40
C GLU A 477 21.12 -61.11 53.39
N GLY A 478 20.03 -61.87 53.09
CA GLY A 478 20.02 -62.78 51.89
C GLY A 478 19.02 -63.98 51.73
N ASN A 479 18.02 -63.83 50.85
CA ASN A 479 17.56 -64.71 49.72
C ASN A 479 17.19 -66.25 49.77
N LYS A 480 15.97 -66.59 49.23
CA LYS A 480 15.57 -67.67 48.23
C LYS A 480 15.04 -69.12 48.62
N LYS A 481 14.58 -69.93 47.61
CA LYS A 481 13.60 -71.09 47.60
C LYS A 481 14.06 -72.38 46.80
N LEU A 482 13.39 -73.59 46.83
CA LEU A 482 13.44 -74.66 45.74
C LEU A 482 12.46 -75.94 45.74
N ALA A 483 12.30 -76.69 44.59
CA ALA A 483 11.41 -77.90 44.26
C ALA A 483 11.73 -78.78 42.94
N LEU A 484 10.97 -79.88 42.55
CA LEU A 484 11.21 -80.99 41.50
C LEU A 484 9.91 -81.75 40.94
N SER A 485 9.75 -82.78 39.99
CA SER A 485 10.44 -83.42 38.78
C SER A 485 9.76 -84.72 38.08
N LEU A 486 9.57 -84.81 36.70
CA LEU A 486 9.55 -85.98 35.66
C LEU A 486 8.57 -87.25 35.68
N GLU A 487 8.36 -88.23 34.70
CA GLU A 487 8.26 -88.43 33.18
C GLU A 487 7.80 -89.93 32.68
N GLN A 488 7.65 -90.29 31.35
CA GLN A 488 7.78 -91.62 30.55
C GLN A 488 6.60 -92.48 29.82
N VAL A 489 6.77 -93.16 28.60
CA VAL A 489 5.79 -94.02 27.70
C VAL A 489 6.39 -94.96 26.49
N LEU A 490 5.73 -96.02 25.81
CA LEU A 490 5.77 -96.53 24.32
C LEU A 490 5.35 -98.04 23.77
N LYS A 491 4.96 -98.25 22.43
CA LYS A 491 5.01 -99.43 21.37
C LYS A 491 4.02 -100.72 21.27
N ASN A 492 3.81 -101.70 20.27
CA ASN A 492 4.24 -102.22 18.86
C ASN A 492 3.26 -103.32 18.09
N ASN A 493 3.46 -103.90 16.83
CA ASN A 493 2.56 -104.94 16.06
C ASN A 493 3.09 -105.85 14.79
N SER A 494 2.36 -106.87 14.14
CA SER A 494 2.61 -107.77 12.87
C SER A 494 1.37 -108.66 12.27
N SER A 495 1.21 -109.66 11.28
CA SER A 495 1.85 -110.50 10.13
C SER A 495 0.84 -111.46 9.24
N ILE A 496 1.15 -112.14 8.05
CA ILE A 496 0.19 -112.88 7.02
C ILE A 496 0.72 -114.02 5.96
N LYS A 497 0.00 -115.14 5.49
CA LYS A 497 0.14 -115.94 4.13
C LYS A 497 -0.76 -117.22 3.73
N SER A 498 -1.28 -117.40 2.45
CA SER A 498 -1.37 -118.69 1.58
C SER A 498 -2.34 -118.69 0.32
N LYS A 499 -1.87 -118.86 -0.95
CA LYS A 499 -2.71 -118.97 -2.20
C LYS A 499 -2.08 -119.94 -3.25
N LEU A 500 -2.86 -120.70 -4.06
CA LEU A 500 -2.56 -120.91 -5.52
C LEU A 500 -3.63 -121.63 -6.43
N SER A 501 -4.21 -122.78 -6.04
CA SER A 501 -4.48 -123.87 -7.02
C SER A 501 -5.67 -123.79 -8.02
N LYS A 502 -6.50 -122.74 -8.04
CA LYS A 502 -7.72 -122.68 -8.89
C LYS A 502 -7.50 -122.04 -10.28
N THR A 503 -6.43 -122.43 -10.97
CA THR A 503 -6.07 -121.83 -12.27
C THR A 503 -6.67 -122.51 -13.50
N GLN A 504 -7.46 -123.59 -13.34
CA GLN A 504 -8.02 -124.34 -14.49
C GLN A 504 -9.47 -123.95 -14.86
N ASP A 505 -10.25 -123.41 -13.91
CA ASP A 505 -11.58 -122.82 -14.18
C ASP A 505 -11.49 -121.55 -15.07
N GLN A 506 -10.26 -121.09 -15.35
CA GLN A 506 -9.92 -119.76 -15.87
C GLN A 506 -10.26 -119.53 -17.36
N LEU A 507 -10.75 -120.51 -18.13
CA LEU A 507 -11.03 -120.32 -19.56
C LEU A 507 -12.50 -119.98 -19.85
N ASP A 508 -13.46 -120.72 -19.29
CA ASP A 508 -14.87 -120.31 -19.37
C ASP A 508 -15.19 -119.19 -18.37
N SER A 509 -14.46 -119.16 -17.25
CA SER A 509 -14.36 -117.93 -16.45
C SER A 509 -13.90 -116.76 -17.31
N LYS A 510 -13.02 -116.92 -18.32
CA LYS A 510 -12.43 -115.80 -19.08
C LYS A 510 -13.45 -114.97 -19.87
N ASN A 511 -14.52 -115.58 -20.39
CA ASN A 511 -15.57 -114.84 -21.10
C ASN A 511 -16.48 -114.07 -20.11
N ILE A 512 -16.86 -114.71 -19.00
CA ILE A 512 -17.57 -114.04 -17.90
C ILE A 512 -16.70 -112.93 -17.28
N LEU A 513 -15.39 -113.19 -17.16
CA LEU A 513 -14.36 -112.25 -16.70
C LEU A 513 -14.10 -111.15 -17.73
N GLN A 514 -14.41 -111.31 -19.02
CA GLN A 514 -14.31 -110.23 -20.00
C GLN A 514 -15.47 -109.24 -19.84
N GLN A 515 -16.71 -109.72 -19.71
CA GLN A 515 -17.85 -108.86 -19.35
C GLN A 515 -17.68 -108.24 -17.95
N HIS A 516 -17.17 -108.99 -16.97
CA HIS A 516 -16.81 -108.43 -15.67
C HIS A 516 -15.57 -107.52 -15.73
N LEU A 517 -14.64 -107.66 -16.67
CA LEU A 517 -13.51 -106.73 -16.85
C LEU A 517 -13.97 -105.43 -17.50
N GLU A 518 -14.99 -105.46 -18.36
CA GLU A 518 -15.60 -104.24 -18.89
C GLU A 518 -16.46 -103.56 -17.81
N ALA A 519 -17.32 -104.30 -17.10
CA ALA A 519 -18.08 -103.75 -15.97
C ALA A 519 -17.18 -103.24 -14.82
N CYS A 520 -16.11 -103.95 -14.47
CA CYS A 520 -15.13 -103.48 -13.47
C CYS A 520 -14.19 -102.40 -14.03
N ARG A 521 -13.98 -102.30 -15.35
CA ARG A 521 -13.30 -101.12 -15.94
C ARG A 521 -14.19 -99.89 -15.87
N GLU A 522 -15.48 -100.02 -16.13
CA GLU A 522 -16.44 -98.93 -15.97
C GLU A 522 -16.58 -98.54 -14.50
N GLN A 523 -16.66 -99.50 -13.58
CA GLN A 523 -16.68 -99.22 -12.15
C GLN A 523 -15.37 -98.57 -11.68
N VAL A 524 -14.19 -99.10 -12.03
CA VAL A 524 -12.90 -98.50 -11.64
C VAL A 524 -12.66 -97.16 -12.34
N ALA A 525 -13.18 -96.95 -13.55
CA ALA A 525 -13.13 -95.64 -14.22
C ALA A 525 -14.05 -94.63 -13.54
N GLU A 526 -15.27 -95.00 -13.16
CA GLU A 526 -16.19 -94.10 -12.46
C GLU A 526 -15.76 -93.87 -11.00
N GLU A 527 -15.16 -94.86 -10.33
CA GLU A 527 -14.48 -94.71 -9.03
C GLU A 527 -13.28 -93.77 -9.15
N ALA A 528 -12.35 -93.97 -10.09
CA ALA A 528 -11.22 -93.07 -10.32
C ALA A 528 -11.65 -91.65 -10.73
N LYS A 529 -12.79 -91.52 -11.41
CA LYS A 529 -13.42 -90.23 -11.78
C LYS A 529 -14.17 -89.58 -10.60
N MET A 530 -14.71 -90.37 -9.68
CA MET A 530 -15.23 -89.90 -8.38
C MET A 530 -14.09 -89.45 -7.47
N GLU A 531 -13.00 -90.21 -7.42
CA GLU A 531 -11.78 -89.86 -6.68
C GLU A 531 -11.11 -88.61 -7.28
N ALA A 532 -11.00 -88.52 -8.61
CA ALA A 532 -10.53 -87.31 -9.29
C ALA A 532 -11.46 -86.10 -9.08
N LYS A 533 -12.79 -86.29 -9.00
CA LYS A 533 -13.73 -85.22 -8.59
C LYS A 533 -13.47 -84.78 -7.15
N LEU A 534 -13.26 -85.72 -6.21
CA LEU A 534 -12.94 -85.41 -4.81
C LEU A 534 -11.58 -84.71 -4.68
N PHE A 535 -10.54 -85.15 -5.39
CA PHE A 535 -9.25 -84.46 -5.45
C PHE A 535 -9.36 -83.08 -6.11
N SER A 536 -10.17 -82.92 -7.15
CA SER A 536 -10.45 -81.61 -7.77
C SER A 536 -11.17 -80.67 -6.80
N GLN A 537 -12.19 -81.16 -6.08
CA GLN A 537 -12.90 -80.40 -5.05
C GLN A 537 -11.99 -80.04 -3.86
N HIS A 538 -11.10 -80.94 -3.46
CA HIS A 538 -10.11 -80.70 -2.42
C HIS A 538 -9.06 -79.65 -2.86
N LEU A 539 -8.55 -79.75 -4.09
CA LEU A 539 -7.66 -78.76 -4.69
C LEU A 539 -8.34 -77.40 -4.84
N GLU A 540 -9.61 -77.35 -5.25
CA GLU A 540 -10.40 -76.12 -5.28
C GLU A 540 -10.60 -75.52 -3.89
N SER A 541 -10.89 -76.35 -2.88
CA SER A 541 -11.05 -75.91 -1.49
C SER A 541 -9.74 -75.32 -0.96
N LEU A 542 -8.62 -76.04 -1.13
CA LEU A 542 -7.29 -75.60 -0.70
C LEU A 542 -6.83 -74.34 -1.45
N LYS A 543 -7.16 -74.22 -2.74
CA LYS A 543 -6.92 -73.02 -3.55
C LYS A 543 -7.76 -71.83 -3.07
N LYS A 544 -9.04 -72.03 -2.72
CA LYS A 544 -9.91 -70.99 -2.13
C LYS A 544 -9.39 -70.57 -0.76
N GLN A 545 -8.93 -71.50 0.07
CA GLN A 545 -8.30 -71.23 1.37
C GLN A 545 -7.02 -70.40 1.22
N PHE A 546 -6.09 -70.82 0.35
CA PHE A 546 -4.85 -70.07 0.10
C PHE A 546 -5.11 -68.68 -0.51
N GLN A 547 -6.13 -68.53 -1.36
CA GLN A 547 -6.55 -67.23 -1.88
C GLN A 547 -7.14 -66.33 -0.78
N LEU A 548 -7.93 -66.87 0.14
CA LEU A 548 -8.45 -66.16 1.32
C LEU A 548 -7.33 -65.73 2.27
N GLU A 549 -6.38 -66.62 2.56
CA GLU A 549 -5.23 -66.36 3.42
C GLU A 549 -4.28 -65.32 2.80
N GLN A 550 -3.95 -65.44 1.51
CA GLN A 550 -3.18 -64.44 0.78
C GLN A 550 -3.90 -63.09 0.69
N ALA A 551 -5.22 -63.07 0.51
CA ALA A 551 -6.01 -61.83 0.54
C ALA A 551 -6.07 -61.21 1.94
N GLY A 552 -6.13 -62.03 3.01
CA GLY A 552 -6.06 -61.60 4.40
C GLY A 552 -4.71 -60.96 4.72
N ALA A 553 -3.61 -61.65 4.42
CA ALA A 553 -2.26 -61.14 4.62
C ALA A 553 -1.99 -59.86 3.83
N ARG A 554 -2.44 -59.78 2.57
CA ARG A 554 -2.36 -58.53 1.78
C ARG A 554 -3.16 -57.39 2.39
N LYS A 555 -4.36 -57.64 2.90
CA LYS A 555 -5.19 -56.63 3.58
C LYS A 555 -4.58 -56.16 4.90
N ALA A 556 -3.93 -57.05 5.66
CA ALA A 556 -3.18 -56.68 6.86
C ALA A 556 -2.03 -55.72 6.50
N VAL A 557 -1.12 -56.15 5.62
CA VAL A 557 0.03 -55.32 5.19
C VAL A 557 -0.43 -54.00 4.54
N GLN A 558 -1.53 -53.98 3.78
CA GLN A 558 -2.10 -52.74 3.24
C GLN A 558 -2.70 -51.82 4.31
N LYS A 559 -3.29 -52.36 5.38
CA LYS A 559 -3.79 -51.59 6.51
C LYS A 559 -2.63 -51.01 7.31
N ASP A 560 -1.63 -51.83 7.64
CA ASP A 560 -0.50 -51.43 8.48
C ASP A 560 0.33 -50.33 7.77
N LEU A 561 0.57 -50.47 6.45
CA LEU A 561 1.19 -49.43 5.63
C LEU A 561 0.32 -48.15 5.50
N ALA A 562 -1.01 -48.28 5.46
CA ALA A 562 -1.91 -47.12 5.44
C ALA A 562 -1.90 -46.37 6.77
N GLU A 563 -1.84 -47.08 7.90
CA GLU A 563 -1.70 -46.49 9.24
C GLU A 563 -0.33 -45.79 9.42
N GLU A 564 0.75 -46.39 8.91
CA GLU A 564 2.08 -45.77 8.87
C GLU A 564 2.06 -44.44 8.08
N ILE A 565 1.56 -44.46 6.84
CA ILE A 565 1.39 -43.26 6.00
C ILE A 565 0.48 -42.21 6.67
N GLU A 566 -0.60 -42.63 7.35
CA GLU A 566 -1.47 -41.71 8.08
C GLU A 566 -0.74 -41.05 9.27
N THR A 567 0.20 -41.74 9.92
CA THR A 567 1.04 -41.13 10.97
C THR A 567 2.12 -40.19 10.42
N GLU A 568 2.77 -40.51 9.29
CA GLU A 568 3.71 -39.60 8.64
C GLU A 568 3.02 -38.33 8.15
N LEU A 569 1.83 -38.45 7.54
CA LEU A 569 1.04 -37.30 7.12
C LEU A 569 0.68 -36.38 8.30
N LYS A 570 0.28 -36.94 9.46
CA LYS A 570 0.01 -36.17 10.68
C LYS A 570 1.26 -35.44 11.20
N GLN A 571 2.43 -36.08 11.15
CA GLN A 571 3.69 -35.41 11.52
C GLN A 571 4.06 -34.29 10.54
N MET A 572 3.87 -34.51 9.23
CA MET A 572 4.13 -33.50 8.21
C MET A 572 3.17 -32.30 8.31
N GLU A 573 1.90 -32.54 8.66
CA GLU A 573 0.90 -31.51 8.94
C GLU A 573 1.32 -30.64 10.15
N LEU A 574 1.76 -31.27 11.26
CA LEU A 574 2.27 -30.56 12.45
C LEU A 574 3.52 -29.72 12.14
N VAL A 575 4.49 -30.26 11.39
CA VAL A 575 5.71 -29.52 10.98
C VAL A 575 5.35 -28.34 10.07
N LYS A 576 4.35 -28.49 9.19
CA LYS A 576 3.80 -27.41 8.36
C LYS A 576 3.13 -26.34 9.21
N GLU A 577 2.33 -26.71 10.21
CA GLU A 577 1.71 -25.76 11.16
C GLU A 577 2.77 -24.99 11.97
N GLU A 578 3.79 -25.67 12.50
CA GLU A 578 4.91 -25.01 13.19
C GLU A 578 5.67 -24.05 12.26
N TYR A 579 5.95 -24.45 11.02
CA TYR A 579 6.61 -23.58 10.04
C TYR A 579 5.75 -22.36 9.70
N GLN A 580 4.45 -22.53 9.47
CA GLN A 580 3.51 -21.42 9.23
C GLN A 580 3.46 -20.46 10.43
N LYS A 581 3.40 -21.00 11.65
CA LYS A 581 3.47 -20.22 12.89
C LYS A 581 4.79 -19.45 13.01
N LYS A 582 5.94 -20.06 12.70
CA LYS A 582 7.25 -19.40 12.74
C LYS A 582 7.39 -18.31 11.67
N ASN A 583 6.85 -18.54 10.48
CA ASN A 583 6.80 -17.53 9.41
C ASN A 583 5.92 -16.33 9.85
N TYR A 584 4.76 -16.59 10.46
CA TYR A 584 3.90 -15.54 11.02
C TYR A 584 4.57 -14.77 12.18
N GLU A 585 5.24 -15.45 13.11
CA GLU A 585 6.06 -14.83 14.17
C GLU A 585 7.19 -13.95 13.59
N GLN A 586 7.79 -14.34 12.45
CA GLN A 586 8.81 -13.54 11.76
C GLN A 586 8.19 -12.33 11.06
N LEU A 587 7.05 -12.49 10.37
CA LEU A 587 6.33 -11.40 9.72
C LEU A 587 5.90 -10.31 10.73
N GLN A 588 5.39 -10.71 11.90
CA GLN A 588 5.08 -9.77 12.98
C GLN A 588 6.31 -8.99 13.47
N LYS A 589 7.50 -9.63 13.55
CA LYS A 589 8.75 -8.96 13.94
C LYS A 589 9.21 -7.97 12.87
N ILE A 590 9.10 -8.33 11.59
CA ILE A 590 9.41 -7.43 10.46
C ILE A 590 8.45 -6.22 10.46
N GLN A 591 7.16 -6.44 10.69
CA GLN A 591 6.17 -5.35 10.78
C GLN A 591 6.48 -4.39 11.94
N LYS A 592 6.85 -4.89 13.13
CA LYS A 592 7.29 -4.05 14.25
C LYS A 592 8.52 -3.23 13.90
N PHE A 593 9.55 -3.86 13.31
CA PHE A 593 10.77 -3.17 12.89
C PHE A 593 10.52 -2.10 11.81
N MET A 594 9.60 -2.34 10.87
CA MET A 594 9.17 -1.32 9.90
C MET A 594 8.46 -0.14 10.60
N MET A 595 7.60 -0.42 11.58
CA MET A 595 6.86 0.60 12.33
C MET A 595 7.79 1.45 13.22
N GLU A 596 8.78 0.84 13.86
CA GLU A 596 9.88 1.50 14.58
C GLU A 596 10.72 2.37 13.62
N MET A 597 11.09 1.85 12.44
CA MET A 597 11.82 2.60 11.42
C MET A 597 11.03 3.82 10.92
N MET A 598 9.72 3.70 10.73
CA MET A 598 8.85 4.80 10.34
C MET A 598 8.69 5.85 11.45
N SER A 599 8.67 5.44 12.74
CA SER A 599 8.70 6.37 13.87
C SER A 599 10.01 7.17 13.90
N LEU A 600 11.15 6.47 13.83
CA LEU A 600 12.48 7.10 13.80
C LEU A 600 12.64 8.03 12.59
N GLN A 601 12.12 7.66 11.42
CA GLN A 601 12.13 8.53 10.23
C GLN A 601 11.26 9.78 10.43
N SER A 602 10.12 9.67 11.12
CA SER A 602 9.29 10.82 11.50
C SER A 602 9.97 11.72 12.54
N GLU A 603 10.66 11.14 13.52
CA GLU A 603 11.42 11.89 14.54
C GLU A 603 12.61 12.62 13.92
N VAL A 604 13.38 11.98 13.02
CA VAL A 604 14.47 12.62 12.28
C VAL A 604 13.97 13.79 11.42
N GLN A 605 12.80 13.66 10.78
CA GLN A 605 12.21 14.75 10.01
C GLN A 605 11.73 15.91 10.92
N LYS A 606 11.06 15.62 12.05
CA LYS A 606 10.69 16.64 13.04
C LYS A 606 11.89 17.36 13.64
N LEU A 607 12.97 16.63 13.96
CA LEU A 607 14.22 17.21 14.49
C LEU A 607 14.90 18.11 13.45
N LYS A 608 14.81 17.76 12.16
CA LYS A 608 15.30 18.60 11.05
C LYS A 608 14.46 19.88 10.91
N GLU A 609 13.13 19.78 11.00
CA GLU A 609 12.20 20.92 10.94
C GLU A 609 12.41 21.85 12.15
N SER A 610 12.39 21.33 13.37
CA SER A 610 12.65 22.08 14.61
C SER A 610 14.05 22.72 14.62
N LYS A 611 15.07 22.06 14.06
CA LYS A 611 16.39 22.68 13.87
C LYS A 611 16.33 23.85 12.89
N GLN A 612 15.59 23.74 11.78
CA GLN A 612 15.45 24.83 10.81
C GLN A 612 14.68 26.02 11.41
N GLU A 613 13.67 25.75 12.23
CA GLU A 613 12.92 26.76 12.99
C GLU A 613 13.82 27.50 13.99
N ALA A 614 14.57 26.78 14.83
CA ALA A 614 15.55 27.39 15.74
C ALA A 614 16.67 28.15 15.01
N GLU A 615 17.10 27.69 13.84
CA GLU A 615 18.04 28.43 12.97
C GLU A 615 17.42 29.70 12.35
N LEU A 616 16.09 29.83 12.27
CA LEU A 616 15.41 31.06 11.83
C LEU A 616 15.21 32.00 13.02
N GLU A 617 14.70 31.51 14.15
CA GLU A 617 14.55 32.30 15.39
C GLU A 617 15.89 32.91 15.83
N SER A 618 16.99 32.14 15.79
CA SER A 618 18.32 32.65 16.14
C SER A 618 18.80 33.78 15.22
N LYS A 619 18.45 33.73 13.92
CA LYS A 619 18.77 34.81 12.97
C LYS A 619 17.89 36.04 13.20
N GLU A 620 16.63 35.86 13.59
CA GLU A 620 15.77 36.98 13.96
C GLU A 620 16.24 37.65 15.26
N GLN A 621 16.54 36.87 16.30
CA GLN A 621 17.10 37.38 17.56
C GLN A 621 18.43 38.12 17.33
N GLU A 622 19.32 37.62 16.45
CA GLU A 622 20.52 38.37 16.07
C GLU A 622 20.17 39.68 15.37
N SER A 623 19.21 39.69 14.44
CA SER A 623 18.73 40.91 13.76
C SER A 623 18.16 41.94 14.75
N GLN A 624 17.30 41.51 15.67
CA GLN A 624 16.73 42.34 16.74
C GLN A 624 17.85 42.92 17.64
N LEU A 625 18.81 42.10 18.06
CA LEU A 625 19.97 42.53 18.85
C LEU A 625 20.87 43.51 18.07
N GLN A 626 21.00 43.37 16.76
CA GLN A 626 21.72 44.32 15.90
C GLN A 626 20.98 45.67 15.78
N VAL A 627 19.64 45.68 15.86
CA VAL A 627 18.85 46.92 15.93
C VAL A 627 18.99 47.58 17.31
N GLU A 628 18.90 46.81 18.40
CA GLU A 628 19.09 47.32 19.77
C GLU A 628 20.48 47.95 19.95
N LYS A 629 21.53 47.27 19.47
CA LYS A 629 22.92 47.79 19.48
C LYS A 629 23.05 49.15 18.78
N ARG A 630 22.35 49.36 17.65
CA ARG A 630 22.32 50.67 16.95
C ARG A 630 21.59 51.72 17.77
N GLN A 631 20.42 51.39 18.32
CA GLN A 631 19.65 52.30 19.17
C GLN A 631 20.42 52.72 20.42
N ARG A 632 21.12 51.78 21.06
CA ARG A 632 22.00 52.04 22.21
C ARG A 632 23.15 52.98 21.84
N LEU A 633 23.83 52.74 20.71
CA LEU A 633 24.89 53.61 20.22
C LEU A 633 24.36 55.02 19.87
N GLU A 634 23.17 55.13 19.28
CA GLU A 634 22.51 56.42 19.06
C GLU A 634 22.20 57.16 20.37
N LEU A 635 21.70 56.47 21.39
CA LEU A 635 21.40 57.04 22.70
C LEU A 635 22.68 57.49 23.42
N GLU A 636 23.74 56.69 23.36
CA GLU A 636 25.06 57.02 23.92
C GLU A 636 25.66 58.27 23.26
N ASN A 637 25.59 58.40 21.93
CA ASN A 637 25.97 59.61 21.21
C ASN A 637 25.10 60.83 21.62
N LYS A 638 23.78 60.65 21.77
CA LYS A 638 22.86 61.72 22.23
C LYS A 638 23.18 62.16 23.67
N CYS A 639 23.49 61.21 24.56
CA CYS A 639 23.96 61.49 25.91
C CYS A 639 25.28 62.28 25.91
N GLN A 640 26.28 61.88 25.13
CA GLN A 640 27.57 62.58 25.09
C GLN A 640 27.42 64.04 24.62
N ILE A 641 26.57 64.28 23.61
CA ILE A 641 26.23 65.63 23.14
C ILE A 641 25.52 66.46 24.23
N LEU A 642 24.67 65.84 25.05
CA LEU A 642 24.00 66.52 26.17
C LEU A 642 24.99 66.83 27.31
N GLU A 643 25.91 65.91 27.64
CA GLU A 643 26.97 66.16 28.62
C GLU A 643 27.85 67.34 28.22
N ASP A 644 28.29 67.42 26.97
CA ASP A 644 29.12 68.54 26.50
C ASP A 644 28.34 69.87 26.50
N LYS A 645 27.04 69.85 26.19
CA LYS A 645 26.16 71.01 26.36
C LYS A 645 26.06 71.44 27.83
N VAL A 646 25.87 70.50 28.76
CA VAL A 646 25.86 70.78 30.22
C VAL A 646 27.22 71.32 30.68
N ARG A 647 28.33 70.78 30.17
CA ARG A 647 29.71 71.21 30.44
C ARG A 647 29.97 72.63 29.93
N GLN A 648 29.43 73.01 28.76
CA GLN A 648 29.47 74.37 28.23
C GLN A 648 28.60 75.33 29.07
N LEU A 649 27.36 74.95 29.39
CA LEU A 649 26.44 75.74 30.23
C LEU A 649 27.01 75.99 31.63
N LYS A 650 27.70 75.00 32.22
CA LYS A 650 28.39 75.16 33.52
C LYS A 650 29.48 76.24 33.44
N LYS A 651 30.34 76.19 32.42
CA LYS A 651 31.38 77.23 32.19
C LYS A 651 30.78 78.62 31.98
N LEU A 652 29.67 78.72 31.25
CA LEU A 652 28.95 79.99 31.05
C LEU A 652 28.35 80.51 32.37
N LYS A 653 27.76 79.64 33.19
CA LYS A 653 27.26 79.98 34.53
C LYS A 653 28.41 80.46 35.44
N GLU A 654 29.52 79.73 35.50
CA GLU A 654 30.70 80.09 36.32
C GLU A 654 31.27 81.46 35.90
N ALA A 655 31.36 81.74 34.60
CA ALA A 655 31.77 83.03 34.08
C ALA A 655 30.76 84.16 34.37
N MET A 656 29.46 83.85 34.40
CA MET A 656 28.40 84.81 34.78
C MET A 656 28.42 85.10 36.28
N GLU A 657 28.57 84.08 37.14
CA GLU A 657 28.73 84.26 38.58
C GLU A 657 29.98 85.07 38.92
N TYR A 658 31.11 84.85 38.22
CA TYR A 658 32.31 85.66 38.40
C TYR A 658 32.06 87.14 38.10
N LYS A 659 31.39 87.44 36.98
CA LYS A 659 31.00 88.82 36.61
C LYS A 659 30.02 89.43 37.62
N LEU A 660 29.06 88.65 38.11
CA LEU A 660 28.07 89.12 39.08
C LEU A 660 28.71 89.38 40.45
N LYS A 661 29.66 88.53 40.89
CA LYS A 661 30.49 88.77 42.08
C LYS A 661 31.38 90.01 41.93
N ALA A 662 31.93 90.26 40.73
CA ALA A 662 32.70 91.48 40.46
C ALA A 662 31.81 92.74 40.52
N ALA A 663 30.65 92.74 39.84
CA ALA A 663 29.68 93.84 39.88
C ALA A 663 29.10 94.06 41.29
N SER A 664 28.94 93.00 42.10
CA SER A 664 28.53 93.10 43.49
C SER A 664 29.57 93.84 44.34
N LYS A 665 30.87 93.54 44.16
CA LYS A 665 31.96 94.26 44.83
C LYS A 665 32.08 95.72 44.37
N GLU A 666 31.84 95.97 43.08
CA GLU A 666 31.78 97.34 42.55
C GLU A 666 30.61 98.12 43.15
N SER A 667 29.43 97.51 43.26
CA SER A 667 28.27 98.09 43.92
C SER A 667 28.46 98.30 45.44
N GLU A 668 29.17 97.38 46.11
CA GLU A 668 29.54 97.48 47.52
C GLU A 668 30.52 98.64 47.75
N GLN A 669 31.55 98.77 46.91
CA GLN A 669 32.46 99.92 46.92
C GLN A 669 31.73 101.23 46.62
N ILE A 670 30.77 101.25 45.69
CA ILE A 670 29.92 102.42 45.43
C ILE A 670 29.08 102.76 46.67
N SER A 671 28.53 101.77 47.38
CA SER A 671 27.80 101.99 48.64
C SER A 671 28.69 102.60 49.71
N VAL A 672 29.91 102.06 49.91
CA VAL A 672 30.89 102.64 50.86
C VAL A 672 31.26 104.07 50.47
N ASN A 673 31.53 104.35 49.20
CA ASN A 673 31.82 105.70 48.73
C ASN A 673 30.63 106.67 48.94
N LEU A 674 29.39 106.19 48.82
CA LEU A 674 28.17 106.96 49.09
C LEU A 674 27.93 107.15 50.59
N GLU A 675 28.25 106.17 51.43
CA GLU A 675 28.21 106.29 52.89
C GLU A 675 29.29 107.25 53.40
N GLU A 676 30.52 107.19 52.89
CA GLU A 676 31.57 108.17 53.16
C GLU A 676 31.13 109.58 52.74
N ALA A 677 30.55 109.74 51.54
CA ALA A 677 30.00 111.01 51.09
C ALA A 677 28.85 111.49 52.00
N HIS A 678 27.95 110.59 52.40
CA HIS A 678 26.84 110.90 53.31
C HIS A 678 27.32 111.27 54.71
N CYS A 679 28.36 110.60 55.24
CA CYS A 679 29.03 110.97 56.48
C CYS A 679 29.72 112.35 56.36
N LEU A 680 30.41 112.64 55.26
CA LEU A 680 31.00 113.96 55.00
C LEU A 680 29.94 115.06 54.91
N PHE A 681 28.81 114.80 54.25
CA PHE A 681 27.66 115.72 54.24
C PHE A 681 27.03 115.85 55.62
N LYS A 682 26.91 114.77 56.38
CA LYS A 682 26.36 114.75 57.75
C LYS A 682 27.24 115.56 58.70
N THR A 683 28.55 115.36 58.71
CA THR A 683 29.49 116.17 59.51
C THR A 683 29.47 117.64 59.09
N LYS A 684 29.38 117.96 57.79
CA LYS A 684 29.21 119.35 57.33
C LYS A 684 27.89 119.96 57.78
N PHE A 685 26.78 119.21 57.69
CA PHE A 685 25.47 119.65 58.13
C PHE A 685 25.43 119.88 59.65
N ASP A 686 25.95 118.93 60.44
CA ASP A 686 25.99 119.01 61.90
C ASP A 686 26.91 120.16 62.35
N ASN A 687 28.02 120.43 61.64
CA ASN A 687 28.86 121.61 61.87
C ASN A 687 28.12 122.92 61.58
N LEU A 688 27.43 123.03 60.43
CA LEU A 688 26.60 124.19 60.09
C LEU A 688 25.45 124.37 61.11
N GLN A 689 24.88 123.28 61.61
CA GLN A 689 23.84 123.30 62.64
C GLN A 689 24.40 123.75 64.01
N GLN A 690 25.63 123.36 64.36
CA GLN A 690 26.35 123.91 65.50
C GLN A 690 26.66 125.40 65.34
N GLU A 691 27.04 125.88 64.15
CA GLU A 691 27.22 127.31 63.88
C GLU A 691 25.90 128.07 64.01
N LEU A 692 24.79 127.53 63.52
CA LEU A 692 23.45 128.10 63.69
C LEU A 692 23.07 128.17 65.19
N MET A 693 23.36 127.14 65.97
CA MET A 693 23.13 127.10 67.42
C MET A 693 24.06 128.04 68.21
N LYS A 694 25.30 128.28 67.74
CA LYS A 694 26.20 129.32 68.28
C LYS A 694 25.62 130.72 67.99
N ASN A 695 25.22 130.98 66.75
CA ASN A 695 24.60 132.25 66.34
C ASN A 695 23.30 132.55 67.11
N GLN A 696 22.44 131.56 67.38
CA GLN A 696 21.25 131.75 68.21
C GLN A 696 21.56 132.02 69.69
N LYS A 697 22.67 131.48 70.23
CA LYS A 697 23.12 131.77 71.60
C LYS A 697 23.82 133.13 71.75
N TRP A 698 24.22 133.77 70.65
CA TRP A 698 24.84 135.10 70.63
C TRP A 698 23.83 136.28 70.53
N ASN A 699 22.54 136.02 70.74
CA ASN A 699 21.50 137.05 70.71
C ASN A 699 21.15 137.65 72.09
N LYS A 700 22.12 137.65 73.03
CA LYS A 700 22.06 138.38 74.33
C LYS A 700 23.46 138.86 74.75
N CYS A 701 23.55 140.15 75.12
CA CYS A 701 24.72 140.93 75.54
C CYS A 701 25.74 141.33 74.46
N GLU A 702 26.18 142.60 74.58
CA GLU A 702 27.33 143.31 73.97
C GLU A 702 27.47 143.28 72.43
N LYS A 703 27.39 144.42 71.72
CA LYS A 703 28.30 145.59 71.62
C LYS A 703 29.64 145.29 70.92
N CYS A 704 29.98 146.19 69.99
CA CYS A 704 31.27 146.42 69.31
C CYS A 704 31.70 145.46 68.18
N GLY A 705 32.12 146.08 67.05
CA GLY A 705 33.11 145.54 66.11
C GLY A 705 32.54 144.75 64.93
N GLY A 706 32.84 145.17 63.69
CA GLY A 706 32.31 144.52 62.49
C GLY A 706 33.39 143.96 61.53
N GLY A 707 33.03 142.86 60.86
CA GLY A 707 33.32 142.62 59.44
C GLY A 707 34.57 141.82 59.02
N ILE A 708 34.67 141.68 57.68
CA ILE A 708 35.89 141.46 56.86
C ILE A 708 36.39 140.00 56.62
N ARG A 709 36.11 139.52 55.37
CA ARG A 709 37.01 138.73 54.45
C ARG A 709 37.46 137.30 54.90
N VAL A 710 38.13 136.42 54.10
CA VAL A 710 38.59 136.42 52.68
C VAL A 710 38.62 134.99 52.07
N GLU A 711 38.92 134.94 50.77
CA GLU A 711 39.28 133.89 49.79
C GLU A 711 40.36 132.81 50.26
N GLU A 712 41.00 131.92 49.46
CA GLU A 712 41.35 131.88 48.02
C GLU A 712 41.87 130.49 47.49
N ARG A 713 42.00 130.39 46.15
CA ARG A 713 42.86 129.61 45.17
C ARG A 713 43.96 128.57 45.60
N MET A 714 44.75 127.90 44.71
CA MET A 714 44.62 127.26 43.35
C MET A 714 46.03 126.83 42.76
N LYS A 715 46.12 125.77 41.92
CA LYS A 715 47.24 125.39 40.96
C LYS A 715 48.59 124.88 41.57
N ALA A 716 49.56 124.23 40.86
CA ALA A 716 49.84 124.00 39.41
C ALA A 716 50.69 122.71 39.06
N ALA A 717 50.86 122.40 37.75
CA ALA A 717 52.08 121.88 37.02
C ALA A 717 52.23 120.42 36.43
N LEU A 718 52.40 120.37 35.08
CA LEU A 718 53.42 119.67 34.20
C LEU A 718 53.52 118.13 33.87
N ARG A 719 53.64 117.86 32.52
CA ARG A 719 54.49 116.91 31.71
C ARG A 719 54.15 115.42 31.37
N GLU A 720 54.28 115.13 30.05
CA GLU A 720 54.89 113.98 29.29
C GLU A 720 54.51 112.48 29.47
N GLY A 721 54.49 111.69 28.36
CA GLY A 721 54.67 110.20 28.41
C GLY A 721 54.03 109.26 27.33
N THR A 722 54.67 109.10 26.15
CA THR A 722 54.78 107.87 25.30
C THR A 722 53.68 106.76 25.12
N LYS A 723 53.33 106.53 23.82
CA LYS A 723 53.37 105.26 23.01
C LYS A 723 52.26 104.17 22.98
N ASP A 724 51.92 103.83 21.72
CA ASP A 724 51.74 102.52 21.07
C ASP A 724 50.49 101.60 21.30
N SER A 725 49.46 101.87 20.48
CA SER A 725 48.73 100.91 19.61
C SER A 725 47.90 99.75 20.22
N ILE A 726 46.62 100.03 20.57
CA ILE A 726 45.54 99.01 20.71
C ILE A 726 44.20 99.55 20.13
N ASN A 727 43.43 98.69 19.44
CA ASN A 727 42.03 98.83 18.98
C ASN A 727 41.65 100.03 18.10
N GLU A 728 41.18 99.73 16.89
CA GLU A 728 40.10 100.51 16.24
C GLU A 728 38.77 99.73 16.34
N LYS A 729 38.08 99.89 17.48
CA LYS A 729 36.74 99.31 17.70
C LYS A 729 35.66 100.30 17.24
N LEU A 730 35.15 100.12 16.02
CA LEU A 730 34.01 100.90 15.56
C LEU A 730 32.69 100.39 16.19
N MET A 731 31.94 101.29 16.83
CA MET A 731 30.65 101.00 17.45
C MET A 731 29.60 100.51 16.44
N LYS A 732 28.93 99.39 16.74
CA LYS A 732 27.56 99.11 16.26
C LYS A 732 26.72 98.49 17.38
N LEU A 733 25.54 99.08 17.59
CA LEU A 733 24.53 98.62 18.54
C LEU A 733 23.81 97.37 18.00
N PRO A 734 23.60 96.32 18.82
CA PRO A 734 22.63 95.28 18.51
C PRO A 734 21.23 95.72 18.96
N SER A 735 20.36 96.06 18.01
CA SER A 735 18.92 96.27 18.26
C SER A 735 18.10 95.04 17.82
N HIS A 736 16.86 94.95 18.30
CA HIS A 736 15.85 93.93 17.93
C HIS A 736 16.14 92.46 18.28
N SER A 737 16.18 92.16 19.58
CA SER A 737 15.58 90.92 20.08
C SER A 737 14.05 91.08 20.12
N LEU A 738 13.28 90.51 19.16
CA LEU A 738 11.82 90.25 19.26
C LEU A 738 11.21 89.60 17.98
N LEU A 739 11.56 88.34 17.61
CA LEU A 739 10.68 87.54 16.72
C LEU A 739 10.88 85.99 16.69
N ASN A 740 11.62 85.37 17.62
CA ASN A 740 11.90 83.93 17.54
C ASN A 740 10.72 83.03 18.03
N HIS A 741 9.61 83.02 17.29
CA HIS A 741 8.49 82.10 17.54
C HIS A 741 7.74 81.63 16.27
N TRP A 742 8.46 81.31 15.18
CA TRP A 742 7.82 80.72 13.98
C TRP A 742 8.60 79.61 13.25
N GLU A 743 9.78 79.19 13.73
CA GLU A 743 10.59 78.13 13.07
C GLU A 743 10.41 76.72 13.65
N THR A 744 9.32 76.46 14.40
CA THR A 744 8.95 75.11 14.86
C THR A 744 7.65 74.62 14.21
N LYS A 745 7.52 74.78 12.88
CA LYS A 745 6.31 74.38 12.12
C LYS A 745 6.56 73.78 10.73
N GLN A 746 7.78 73.29 10.44
CA GLN A 746 8.07 72.55 9.19
C GLN A 746 8.57 71.11 9.40
N GLU A 747 9.13 70.75 10.56
CA GLU A 747 9.60 69.36 10.80
C GLU A 747 8.45 68.36 11.03
N LEU A 748 7.31 68.81 11.54
CA LEU A 748 6.08 68.00 11.71
C LEU A 748 5.32 67.72 10.40
N LYS A 749 5.95 67.87 9.24
CA LYS A 749 5.33 67.62 7.92
C LYS A 749 5.91 66.46 7.12
N LEU A 750 6.95 65.77 7.64
CA LEU A 750 7.57 64.61 6.98
C LEU A 750 7.07 63.24 7.49
N ILE A 751 6.45 63.18 8.67
CA ILE A 751 6.14 61.90 9.34
C ILE A 751 4.80 61.26 8.86
N SER A 752 3.96 62.01 8.15
CA SER A 752 2.64 61.54 7.67
C SER A 752 2.66 60.96 6.25
N ARG A 753 3.77 60.38 5.78
CA ARG A 753 3.88 59.86 4.39
C ARG A 753 4.64 58.54 4.22
N THR A 754 4.72 57.73 5.29
CA THR A 754 5.42 56.42 5.30
C THR A 754 4.55 55.27 5.84
N TYR A 755 3.22 55.43 5.86
CA TYR A 755 2.26 54.40 6.30
C TYR A 755 1.05 54.33 5.35
N LEU A 756 1.30 53.92 4.10
CA LEU A 756 0.29 53.50 3.11
C LEU A 756 1.04 52.93 1.90
N GLY A 757 1.41 51.65 1.95
CA GLY A 757 2.32 51.06 0.97
C GLY A 757 2.61 49.56 1.03
N ASP A 758 1.97 48.80 1.93
CA ASP A 758 2.10 47.32 2.00
C ASP A 758 0.75 46.70 2.38
N LEU A 759 -0.11 46.46 1.38
CA LEU A 759 -1.32 45.63 1.53
C LEU A 759 -1.87 45.15 0.17
N ASP A 760 -0.99 44.77 -0.77
CA ASP A 760 -1.43 44.18 -2.05
C ASP A 760 -0.33 43.29 -2.70
N ARG A 761 -0.11 42.09 -2.15
CA ARG A 761 0.60 40.96 -2.82
C ARG A 761 0.57 39.66 -2.00
N LYS A 762 -0.11 38.65 -2.56
CA LYS A 762 -0.16 37.22 -2.15
C LYS A 762 -0.73 36.94 -0.76
#